data_AF-A0A1J7G190-F1
#
_entry.id   AF-A0A1J7G190-F1
#
_cell.length_a   1.000
_cell.length_b   1.000
_cell.length_c   1.000
_cell.angle_alpha   90.00
_cell.angle_beta   90.00
_cell.angle_gamma   90.00
#
_symmetry.space_group_name_H-M   'P 1'
#
loop_
_entity.id
_entity.type
_entity.pdbx_description
1 polymer ?
#
loop_
_entity_poly.entity_id
_entity_poly.type
_entity_poly.pdbx_seq_one_letter_code
_entity_poly.pdbx_strand_id
1 'polypeptide(L)'
;MTLACYRKDYANFAETCFQKFGDRVKFWITMNEPYTVAVQGYDFGRQAPGHCSLLPSPLFCKIGNSAIEPYIVAHNFIRSHAAAADIYRKRYKGIQGGSIGTILNALWFVPATNTERDIVATQRAKDFMIGWFLDPFVFGDYPSSMKSRVGIRLPKFSQAESAIVKGSLDFVGINHFTTYYVKDDSMNITKRILKDALTDTGAVFLPFNGTHFIGEMTNSLWVFIAPEGIRSLMNYIRLKYGNLPIFITESGLPDLSTRLIPVRHAYFYLNDLQRIRYHSSYLPSLLASIKDGCNVKGYFVWALLDNWEWDNGYSARTGLYYVDYTDNLKRYPKKSAVWYKNFLKPTVEGAVKEDRKGQSVWDTFSHTHGKIVDFSNDDIGVDQYHRFKVCYDWSGNSATEPYIVGHNILRSHATVADIYRKKYKDIQGGSIGTILSAPWLVSATNTEKDIVATQRAKDFMIGWFLDPLIFGDYPSSMKSRVGNRLPKFSQAEAALVKGSLDFLGISHFTSLYVKDNSAKITKILLNDAMTDHGAIFLPFNGTHIIGEIVEGAVKEDGKGQSVWDTFSHTPGKILDFSNDDIGVDQYHRFKEDIQLMKDLRTNAYRFSISWPRIFPNGSGEINDAGVDHYNEFINALVAEERTMEILPRHAFRNSGIGSGNSATEPYIVGHNILRSHATVADIYRKKYKNIQGGSIGTILATPWFVPATNAEKDIVATQRAKDFMLGWFLDPLIFGDYPCSMKSRVGSRLPKFSQAEAALLKGSLDFVGINHFTTYYVKDDSINITKRILKDALTDNGALFLSTTKSLLSNPFISAFNGTNFIGEITSSTWLYIVPEGIRSLMNYIKQKYGNIPIIITENGMSDVSTPFISIKYAYAYLNDVQRIRYHSSYLSSLLASIKDGCNVKGYFTWSLLDCWGWETGYSSRTGLYYVDYTDNLKRYPKKSAVWYKNFLKPTN
;
A
#
# COMPACT_ATOMS: atom_id res chain seq x y z
N MET A 1 40.37 -19.43 11.81
CA MET A 1 40.75 -19.53 13.24
C MET A 1 40.17 -20.82 13.79
N THR A 2 40.96 -21.67 14.46
CA THR A 2 40.46 -22.95 14.98
C THR A 2 39.57 -22.75 16.21
N LEU A 3 38.43 -23.44 16.25
CA LEU A 3 37.35 -23.21 17.23
C LEU A 3 37.77 -23.43 18.71
N ALA A 4 38.85 -24.16 18.95
CA ALA A 4 39.42 -24.34 20.29
C ALA A 4 40.05 -23.06 20.87
N CYS A 5 40.55 -22.14 20.03
CA CYS A 5 41.16 -20.89 20.49
C CYS A 5 40.10 -19.94 21.05
N TYR A 6 39.02 -19.70 20.30
CA TYR A 6 37.98 -18.71 20.62
C TYR A 6 37.47 -18.78 22.08
N ARG A 7 37.19 -19.98 22.61
CA ARG A 7 36.74 -20.15 24.00
C ARG A 7 37.79 -19.68 25.02
N LYS A 8 39.08 -19.95 24.77
CA LYS A 8 40.20 -19.52 25.63
C LYS A 8 40.41 -18.01 25.52
N ASP A 9 40.36 -17.48 24.30
CA ASP A 9 40.55 -16.06 24.03
C ASP A 9 39.42 -15.22 24.66
N TYR A 10 38.18 -15.67 24.54
CA TYR A 10 37.02 -15.07 25.19
C TYR A 10 37.08 -15.18 26.72
N ALA A 11 37.52 -16.33 27.27
CA ALA A 11 37.70 -16.49 28.71
C ALA A 11 38.76 -15.53 29.29
N ASN A 12 39.89 -15.36 28.60
CA ASN A 12 40.93 -14.38 28.96
C ASN A 12 40.40 -12.94 28.92
N PHE A 13 39.60 -12.59 27.89
CA PHE A 13 38.93 -11.29 27.77
C PHE A 13 37.96 -11.05 28.94
N ALA A 14 37.06 -12.00 29.21
CA ALA A 14 36.09 -11.90 30.30
C ALA A 14 36.78 -11.77 31.67
N GLU A 15 37.83 -12.57 31.93
CA GLU A 15 38.63 -12.44 33.15
C GLU A 15 39.26 -11.04 33.27
N THR A 16 39.84 -10.52 32.18
CA THR A 16 40.43 -9.18 32.16
C THR A 16 39.38 -8.11 32.50
N CYS A 17 38.15 -8.24 31.98
CA CYS A 17 37.04 -7.35 32.36
C CYS A 17 36.68 -7.47 33.85
N PHE A 18 36.59 -8.69 34.40
CA PHE A 18 36.32 -8.89 35.83
C PHE A 18 37.40 -8.26 36.71
N GLN A 19 38.68 -8.43 36.34
CA GLN A 19 39.82 -7.83 37.05
C GLN A 19 39.82 -6.29 37.02
N LYS A 20 39.42 -5.66 35.90
CA LYS A 20 39.55 -4.21 35.71
C LYS A 20 38.31 -3.39 36.04
N PHE A 21 37.11 -4.00 36.08
CA PHE A 21 35.85 -3.29 36.25
C PHE A 21 34.88 -3.91 37.28
N GLY A 22 35.15 -5.12 37.79
CA GLY A 22 34.25 -5.81 38.73
C GLY A 22 34.24 -5.23 40.16
N ASP A 23 35.13 -4.29 40.44
CA ASP A 23 35.05 -3.39 41.59
C ASP A 23 33.71 -2.63 41.60
N ARG A 24 33.27 -2.13 40.43
CA ARG A 24 32.03 -1.37 40.23
C ARG A 24 30.90 -2.18 39.57
N VAL A 25 31.21 -3.06 38.61
CA VAL A 25 30.21 -3.82 37.85
C VAL A 25 29.69 -5.03 38.65
N LYS A 26 28.39 -5.04 38.95
CA LYS A 26 27.70 -6.10 39.75
C LYS A 26 26.75 -6.99 38.96
N PHE A 27 26.44 -6.64 37.70
CA PHE A 27 25.70 -7.48 36.78
C PHE A 27 26.53 -7.68 35.51
N TRP A 28 26.97 -8.90 35.28
CA TRP A 28 27.80 -9.30 34.15
C TRP A 28 26.96 -10.03 33.12
N ILE A 29 27.01 -9.57 31.87
CA ILE A 29 26.35 -10.20 30.73
C ILE A 29 27.45 -10.63 29.77
N THR A 30 27.59 -11.93 29.52
CA THR A 30 28.65 -12.46 28.66
C THR A 30 28.39 -12.14 27.19
N MET A 31 27.16 -12.37 26.75
CA MET A 31 26.77 -12.38 25.34
C MET A 31 25.38 -11.75 25.19
N ASN A 32 25.21 -10.98 24.12
CA ASN A 32 23.92 -10.50 23.67
C ASN A 32 23.47 -11.32 22.46
N GLU A 33 22.17 -11.60 22.39
CA GLU A 33 21.47 -12.33 21.32
C GLU A 33 22.28 -13.41 20.56
N PRO A 34 22.71 -14.50 21.23
CA PRO A 34 23.51 -15.54 20.58
C PRO A 34 22.76 -16.28 19.45
N TYR A 35 21.42 -16.31 19.53
CA TYR A 35 20.54 -16.74 18.42
C TYR A 35 20.72 -15.86 17.18
N THR A 36 20.66 -14.54 17.35
CA THR A 36 20.78 -13.57 16.25
C THR A 36 22.14 -13.66 15.59
N VAL A 37 23.23 -13.80 16.36
CA VAL A 37 24.57 -14.03 15.80
C VAL A 37 24.64 -15.34 15.01
N ALA A 38 24.13 -16.45 15.57
CA ALA A 38 24.16 -17.75 14.90
C ALA A 38 23.34 -17.78 13.61
N VAL A 39 22.14 -17.19 13.60
CA VAL A 39 21.20 -17.27 12.47
C VAL A 39 21.40 -16.12 11.47
N GLN A 40 21.47 -14.86 11.90
CA GLN A 40 21.68 -13.75 10.96
C GLN A 40 23.12 -13.69 10.42
N GLY A 41 24.11 -14.16 11.19
CA GLY A 41 25.53 -14.15 10.81
C GLY A 41 26.00 -15.37 10.01
N TYR A 42 25.44 -16.56 10.27
CA TYR A 42 25.90 -17.84 9.70
C TYR A 42 24.81 -18.69 9.02
N ASP A 43 23.54 -18.28 9.06
CA ASP A 43 22.46 -18.91 8.28
C ASP A 43 21.98 -17.99 7.14
N PHE A 44 21.49 -16.78 7.46
CA PHE A 44 21.01 -15.82 6.45
C PHE A 44 22.10 -14.96 5.79
N GLY A 45 23.29 -14.87 6.40
CA GLY A 45 24.39 -14.01 5.93
C GLY A 45 24.08 -12.50 5.90
N ARG A 46 23.09 -12.02 6.66
CA ARG A 46 22.68 -10.60 6.71
C ARG A 46 23.55 -9.75 7.63
N GLN A 47 24.04 -10.35 8.72
CA GLN A 47 24.90 -9.71 9.70
C GLN A 47 26.30 -10.31 9.64
N ALA A 48 27.29 -9.68 10.29
CA ALA A 48 28.66 -10.18 10.28
C ALA A 48 28.74 -11.60 10.90
N PRO A 49 29.51 -12.54 10.30
CA PRO A 49 30.47 -12.36 9.20
C PRO A 49 29.88 -12.42 7.78
N GLY A 50 28.58 -12.65 7.59
CA GLY A 50 27.96 -12.76 6.27
C GLY A 50 28.10 -14.15 5.63
N HIS A 51 28.13 -15.21 6.45
CA HIS A 51 28.20 -16.59 5.99
C HIS A 51 26.78 -17.12 5.68
N CYS A 52 26.59 -17.70 4.49
CA CYS A 52 25.41 -18.52 4.17
C CYS A 52 25.67 -19.48 3.00
N SER A 53 24.83 -20.52 2.87
CA SER A 53 25.00 -21.53 1.81
C SER A 53 24.42 -21.13 0.46
N LEU A 54 23.10 -20.95 0.29
CA LEU A 54 22.50 -20.41 -0.96
C LEU A 54 20.98 -20.20 -0.89
N LEU A 55 20.50 -19.25 -1.72
CA LEU A 55 19.13 -18.73 -1.84
C LEU A 55 18.55 -18.11 -0.54
N PRO A 56 18.07 -16.85 -0.57
CA PRO A 56 17.65 -16.08 -1.74
C PRO A 56 18.71 -15.16 -2.39
N SER A 57 20.03 -15.37 -2.23
CA SER A 57 21.01 -14.70 -3.11
C SER A 57 22.33 -15.46 -3.35
N PRO A 58 22.59 -15.92 -4.60
CA PRO A 58 23.93 -16.31 -5.06
C PRO A 58 24.95 -15.17 -5.16
N LEU A 59 24.52 -13.90 -5.03
CA LEU A 59 25.39 -12.74 -5.28
C LEU A 59 26.03 -12.15 -4.01
N PHE A 60 25.59 -12.55 -2.81
CA PHE A 60 26.03 -11.91 -1.56
C PHE A 60 26.89 -12.82 -0.66
N CYS A 61 26.47 -14.05 -0.38
CA CYS A 61 27.28 -15.00 0.38
C CYS A 61 28.33 -15.66 -0.53
N LYS A 62 29.61 -15.57 -0.14
CA LYS A 62 30.74 -16.19 -0.88
C LYS A 62 31.27 -17.45 -0.21
N ILE A 63 30.92 -17.66 1.06
CA ILE A 63 31.35 -18.73 1.96
C ILE A 63 30.26 -18.98 3.00
N GLY A 64 30.23 -20.18 3.60
CA GLY A 64 29.36 -20.51 4.73
C GLY A 64 28.53 -21.77 4.54
N ASN A 65 28.34 -22.51 5.64
CA ASN A 65 27.52 -23.71 5.71
C ASN A 65 26.31 -23.51 6.66
N SER A 66 25.21 -22.97 6.13
CA SER A 66 23.94 -22.73 6.84
C SER A 66 23.39 -23.97 7.55
N ALA A 67 23.72 -25.17 7.07
CA ALA A 67 23.26 -26.43 7.67
C ALA A 67 24.03 -26.82 8.95
N ILE A 68 25.21 -26.24 9.22
CA ILE A 68 26.14 -26.71 10.27
C ILE A 68 26.74 -25.56 11.10
N GLU A 69 27.16 -24.47 10.47
CA GLU A 69 27.86 -23.37 11.15
C GLU A 69 27.01 -22.69 12.25
N PRO A 70 25.70 -22.43 12.09
CA PRO A 70 24.87 -21.90 13.17
C PRO A 70 24.90 -22.77 14.44
N TYR A 71 24.89 -24.10 14.29
CA TYR A 71 24.96 -25.04 15.41
C TYR A 71 26.34 -25.08 16.08
N ILE A 72 27.42 -25.01 15.28
CA ILE A 72 28.79 -24.89 15.81
C ILE A 72 28.97 -23.56 16.56
N VAL A 73 28.44 -22.46 16.04
CA VAL A 73 28.53 -21.13 16.65
C VAL A 73 27.75 -21.10 17.97
N ALA A 74 26.47 -21.47 17.96
CA ALA A 74 25.64 -21.52 19.17
C ALA A 74 26.26 -22.39 20.28
N HIS A 75 26.80 -23.56 19.93
CA HIS A 75 27.46 -24.45 20.88
C HIS A 75 28.72 -23.83 21.52
N ASN A 76 29.53 -23.10 20.74
CA ASN A 76 30.70 -22.43 21.27
C ASN A 76 30.38 -21.14 22.05
N PHE A 77 29.28 -20.45 21.75
CA PHE A 77 28.75 -19.38 22.59
C PHE A 77 28.36 -19.92 23.98
N ILE A 78 27.59 -21.01 24.04
CA ILE A 78 27.20 -21.68 25.29
C ILE A 78 28.43 -22.08 26.12
N ARG A 79 29.42 -22.73 25.49
CA ARG A 79 30.68 -23.15 26.15
C ARG A 79 31.56 -21.98 26.62
N SER A 80 31.47 -20.82 25.96
CA SER A 80 32.26 -19.64 26.31
C SER A 80 31.61 -18.81 27.42
N HIS A 81 30.27 -18.70 27.43
CA HIS A 81 29.53 -18.21 28.59
C HIS A 81 29.85 -19.06 29.83
N ALA A 82 29.73 -20.38 29.73
CA ALA A 82 29.95 -21.29 30.87
C ALA A 82 31.38 -21.20 31.42
N ALA A 83 32.39 -21.07 30.56
CA ALA A 83 33.78 -20.85 30.99
C ALA A 83 33.98 -19.50 31.71
N ALA A 84 33.38 -18.42 31.21
CA ALA A 84 33.43 -17.12 31.87
C ALA A 84 32.68 -17.10 33.22
N ALA A 85 31.53 -17.79 33.30
CA ALA A 85 30.77 -17.94 34.54
C ALA A 85 31.54 -18.75 35.60
N ASP A 86 32.21 -19.84 35.22
CA ASP A 86 33.05 -20.65 36.10
C ASP A 86 34.23 -19.84 36.67
N ILE A 87 34.93 -19.08 35.82
CA ILE A 87 36.00 -18.15 36.23
C ILE A 87 35.45 -17.09 37.20
N TYR A 88 34.32 -16.45 36.85
CA TYR A 88 33.71 -15.43 37.70
C TYR A 88 33.38 -15.99 39.10
N ARG A 89 32.70 -17.14 39.15
CA ARG A 89 32.25 -17.78 40.39
C ARG A 89 33.42 -18.21 41.28
N LYS A 90 34.45 -18.85 40.70
CA LYS A 90 35.59 -19.37 41.46
C LYS A 90 36.55 -18.29 41.97
N ARG A 91 36.71 -17.17 41.25
CA ARG A 91 37.81 -16.22 41.50
C ARG A 91 37.39 -14.77 41.79
N TYR A 92 36.15 -14.39 41.46
CA TYR A 92 35.71 -12.99 41.55
C TYR A 92 34.44 -12.80 42.38
N LYS A 93 33.46 -13.70 42.30
CA LYS A 93 32.14 -13.56 42.93
C LYS A 93 32.20 -13.34 44.44
N GLY A 94 33.05 -14.08 45.15
CA GLY A 94 33.25 -13.95 46.60
C GLY A 94 33.91 -12.63 47.06
N ILE A 95 34.57 -11.90 46.15
CA ILE A 95 35.25 -10.61 46.44
C ILE A 95 34.40 -9.43 45.91
N GLN A 96 33.73 -9.62 44.78
CA GLN A 96 33.04 -8.55 44.05
C GLN A 96 31.53 -8.50 44.30
N GLY A 97 30.91 -9.59 44.77
CA GLY A 97 29.48 -9.67 45.10
C GLY A 97 28.52 -9.57 43.91
N GLY A 98 29.00 -9.71 42.68
CA GLY A 98 28.18 -9.61 41.47
C GLY A 98 27.48 -10.91 41.07
N SER A 99 26.61 -10.79 40.05
CA SER A 99 25.93 -11.89 39.38
C SER A 99 26.30 -11.93 37.89
N ILE A 100 26.32 -13.12 37.29
CA ILE A 100 26.64 -13.33 35.87
C ILE A 100 25.54 -14.06 35.10
N GLY A 101 25.27 -13.63 33.87
CA GLY A 101 24.20 -14.14 33.01
C GLY A 101 24.48 -13.94 31.52
N THR A 102 23.46 -14.17 30.70
CA THR A 102 23.47 -13.92 29.25
C THR A 102 22.12 -13.33 28.84
N ILE A 103 22.08 -12.57 27.75
CA ILE A 103 20.83 -12.15 27.10
C ILE A 103 20.44 -13.15 26.01
N LEU A 104 19.15 -13.45 25.89
CA LEU A 104 18.56 -14.25 24.83
C LEU A 104 17.50 -13.43 24.06
N ASN A 105 17.53 -13.50 22.72
CA ASN A 105 16.41 -13.06 21.90
C ASN A 105 15.25 -14.05 22.09
N ALA A 106 14.04 -13.53 22.31
CA ALA A 106 12.87 -14.34 22.62
C ALA A 106 11.61 -13.76 21.96
N LEU A 107 11.41 -14.06 20.68
CA LEU A 107 10.08 -13.96 20.06
C LEU A 107 9.10 -14.89 20.78
N TRP A 108 7.85 -14.47 20.92
CA TRP A 108 6.78 -15.36 21.39
C TRP A 108 5.99 -15.97 20.23
N PHE A 109 5.40 -17.14 20.48
CA PHE A 109 4.72 -17.95 19.47
C PHE A 109 3.39 -18.50 19.98
N VAL A 110 2.36 -18.36 19.15
CA VAL A 110 1.03 -18.97 19.32
C VAL A 110 0.69 -19.83 18.11
N PRO A 111 -0.05 -20.94 18.26
CA PRO A 111 -0.45 -21.76 17.12
C PRO A 111 -1.46 -21.00 16.26
N ALA A 112 -1.39 -21.16 14.94
CA ALA A 112 -2.36 -20.54 14.03
C ALA A 112 -3.70 -21.30 13.97
N THR A 113 -3.74 -22.56 14.39
CA THR A 113 -4.97 -23.34 14.55
C THR A 113 -4.87 -24.20 15.81
N ASN A 114 -6.01 -24.61 16.37
CA ASN A 114 -6.05 -25.55 17.49
C ASN A 114 -5.73 -27.01 17.06
N THR A 115 -5.11 -27.22 15.90
CA THR A 115 -4.68 -28.55 15.47
C THR A 115 -3.39 -28.97 16.17
N GLU A 116 -3.28 -30.26 16.48
CA GLU A 116 -2.09 -30.83 17.11
C GLU A 116 -0.79 -30.48 16.35
N ARG A 117 -0.83 -30.47 15.01
CA ARG A 117 0.30 -30.09 14.17
C ARG A 117 0.80 -28.67 14.43
N ASP A 118 -0.08 -27.67 14.42
CA ASP A 118 0.31 -26.27 14.70
C ASP A 118 0.74 -26.07 16.16
N ILE A 119 0.13 -26.79 17.11
CA ILE A 119 0.52 -26.77 18.53
C ILE A 119 1.93 -27.35 18.73
N VAL A 120 2.22 -28.51 18.14
CA VAL A 120 3.56 -29.12 18.21
C VAL A 120 4.58 -28.27 17.43
N ALA A 121 4.23 -27.69 16.29
CA ALA A 121 5.08 -26.75 15.56
C ALA A 121 5.38 -25.49 16.40
N THR A 122 4.41 -24.99 17.16
CA THR A 122 4.60 -23.88 18.12
C THR A 122 5.59 -24.23 19.22
N GLN A 123 5.57 -25.46 19.74
CA GLN A 123 6.58 -25.90 20.71
C GLN A 123 7.96 -26.02 20.06
N ARG A 124 8.07 -26.55 18.84
CA ARG A 124 9.34 -26.56 18.08
C ARG A 124 9.89 -25.14 17.88
N ALA A 125 9.05 -24.17 17.56
CA ALA A 125 9.45 -22.77 17.43
C ALA A 125 10.03 -22.21 18.74
N LYS A 126 9.42 -22.52 19.89
CA LYS A 126 9.92 -22.13 21.23
C LYS A 126 11.23 -22.82 21.59
N ASP A 127 11.37 -24.10 21.25
CA ASP A 127 12.60 -24.86 21.48
C ASP A 127 13.76 -24.35 20.60
N PHE A 128 13.53 -24.04 19.32
CA PHE A 128 14.57 -23.51 18.43
C PHE A 128 14.91 -22.02 18.70
N MET A 129 14.00 -21.24 19.27
CA MET A 129 14.24 -19.83 19.64
C MET A 129 14.97 -19.70 20.98
N ILE A 130 14.27 -19.95 22.10
CA ILE A 130 14.83 -19.75 23.45
C ILE A 130 15.43 -21.05 24.03
N GLY A 131 14.84 -22.21 23.72
CA GLY A 131 15.28 -23.50 24.26
C GLY A 131 16.69 -23.91 23.79
N TRP A 132 17.09 -23.52 22.59
CA TRP A 132 18.40 -23.80 22.00
C TRP A 132 19.56 -23.35 22.90
N PHE A 133 19.35 -22.27 23.66
CA PHE A 133 20.31 -21.77 24.64
C PHE A 133 19.91 -22.08 26.08
N LEU A 134 18.62 -21.95 26.43
CA LEU A 134 18.17 -22.05 27.82
C LEU A 134 18.04 -23.50 28.33
N ASP A 135 17.68 -24.48 27.49
CA ASP A 135 17.69 -25.90 27.89
C ASP A 135 19.11 -26.38 28.26
N PRO A 136 20.18 -26.08 27.48
CA PRO A 136 21.56 -26.32 27.91
C PRO A 136 21.91 -25.70 29.27
N PHE A 137 21.63 -24.41 29.48
CA PHE A 137 21.99 -23.74 30.74
C PHE A 137 21.21 -24.22 31.97
N VAL A 138 20.03 -24.82 31.80
CA VAL A 138 19.17 -25.27 32.93
C VAL A 138 19.24 -26.78 33.15
N PHE A 139 19.24 -27.57 32.07
CA PHE A 139 19.20 -29.03 32.12
C PHE A 139 20.55 -29.69 31.84
N GLY A 140 21.42 -29.04 31.07
CA GLY A 140 22.76 -29.51 30.69
C GLY A 140 22.89 -30.05 29.26
N ASP A 141 21.81 -30.06 28.47
CA ASP A 141 21.78 -30.58 27.08
C ASP A 141 20.69 -29.87 26.24
N TYR A 142 20.74 -30.02 24.92
CA TYR A 142 19.80 -29.41 23.98
C TYR A 142 18.37 -29.99 24.04
N PRO A 143 17.34 -29.26 23.55
CA PRO A 143 15.98 -29.77 23.46
C PRO A 143 15.87 -31.05 22.61
N SER A 144 15.02 -32.00 23.04
CA SER A 144 14.80 -33.27 22.33
C SER A 144 14.26 -33.09 20.90
N SER A 145 13.45 -32.05 20.67
CA SER A 145 12.96 -31.63 19.35
C SER A 145 14.10 -31.24 18.40
N MET A 146 15.09 -30.48 18.88
CA MET A 146 16.30 -30.12 18.13
C MET A 146 17.17 -31.35 17.85
N LYS A 147 17.46 -32.16 18.88
CA LYS A 147 18.27 -33.39 18.74
C LYS A 147 17.68 -34.34 17.71
N SER A 148 16.35 -34.48 17.67
CA SER A 148 15.62 -35.26 16.67
C SER A 148 15.71 -34.68 15.24
N ARG A 149 15.42 -33.38 15.06
CA ARG A 149 15.28 -32.80 13.71
C ARG A 149 16.59 -32.38 13.04
N VAL A 150 17.60 -31.99 13.82
CA VAL A 150 18.94 -31.58 13.34
C VAL A 150 19.85 -32.80 13.18
N GLY A 151 19.74 -33.77 14.09
CA GLY A 151 20.53 -35.02 14.07
C GLY A 151 22.02 -34.78 14.28
N ILE A 152 22.87 -35.48 13.51
CA ILE A 152 24.34 -35.47 13.65
C ILE A 152 25.02 -34.11 13.44
N ARG A 153 24.30 -33.10 12.91
CA ARG A 153 24.81 -31.74 12.72
C ARG A 153 24.78 -30.89 14.01
N LEU A 154 24.01 -31.31 15.01
CA LEU A 154 23.98 -30.67 16.32
C LEU A 154 25.15 -31.19 17.18
N PRO A 155 26.08 -30.33 17.63
CA PRO A 155 27.16 -30.75 18.51
C PRO A 155 26.63 -31.34 19.84
N LYS A 156 27.40 -32.23 20.46
CA LYS A 156 27.06 -32.87 21.74
C LYS A 156 27.98 -32.34 22.84
N PHE A 157 27.41 -32.02 24.00
CA PHE A 157 28.21 -31.78 25.20
C PHE A 157 28.76 -33.10 25.73
N SER A 158 30.04 -33.13 26.12
CA SER A 158 30.54 -34.19 27.00
C SER A 158 29.94 -34.05 28.40
N GLN A 159 29.96 -35.11 29.22
CA GLN A 159 29.43 -35.07 30.59
C GLN A 159 30.09 -33.97 31.45
N ALA A 160 31.40 -33.75 31.27
CA ALA A 160 32.15 -32.70 31.96
C ALA A 160 31.74 -31.29 31.50
N GLU A 161 31.42 -31.08 30.21
CA GLU A 161 30.94 -29.80 29.72
C GLU A 161 29.49 -29.53 30.13
N SER A 162 28.65 -30.56 30.06
CA SER A 162 27.26 -30.53 30.55
C SER A 162 27.21 -30.08 32.02
N ALA A 163 28.11 -30.60 32.86
CA ALA A 163 28.22 -30.24 34.28
C ALA A 163 28.67 -28.78 34.55
N ILE A 164 29.38 -28.13 33.62
CA ILE A 164 29.84 -26.73 33.74
C ILE A 164 28.84 -25.75 33.09
N VAL A 165 28.16 -26.17 32.02
CA VAL A 165 27.10 -25.40 31.35
C VAL A 165 25.82 -25.40 32.20
N LYS A 166 25.48 -26.51 32.85
CA LYS A 166 24.29 -26.61 33.71
C LYS A 166 24.41 -25.70 34.92
N GLY A 167 23.44 -24.81 35.09
CA GLY A 167 23.39 -23.84 36.16
C GLY A 167 24.42 -22.72 36.02
N SER A 168 25.03 -22.48 34.84
CA SER A 168 26.04 -21.43 34.65
C SER A 168 25.51 -20.00 34.83
N LEU A 169 24.18 -19.83 34.79
CA LEU A 169 23.49 -18.55 34.93
C LEU A 169 23.15 -18.24 36.40
N ASP A 170 23.36 -16.98 36.81
CA ASP A 170 22.75 -16.40 38.02
C ASP A 170 21.43 -15.65 37.68
N PHE A 171 21.27 -15.19 36.42
CA PHE A 171 20.07 -14.56 35.88
C PHE A 171 19.98 -14.72 34.35
N VAL A 172 18.81 -14.45 33.78
CA VAL A 172 18.57 -14.41 32.32
C VAL A 172 18.20 -12.99 31.89
N GLY A 173 18.85 -12.47 30.85
CA GLY A 173 18.36 -11.31 30.10
C GLY A 173 17.45 -11.76 28.95
N ILE A 174 16.34 -11.06 28.74
CA ILE A 174 15.35 -11.36 27.71
C ILE A 174 15.14 -10.14 26.82
N ASN A 175 15.40 -10.31 25.53
CA ASN A 175 15.05 -9.33 24.50
C ASN A 175 13.73 -9.74 23.84
N HIS A 176 12.70 -8.90 23.95
CA HIS A 176 11.34 -9.22 23.49
C HIS A 176 10.65 -8.04 22.82
N PHE A 177 10.26 -8.25 21.56
CA PHE A 177 9.72 -7.21 20.67
C PHE A 177 8.32 -7.52 20.11
N THR A 178 7.97 -8.79 19.88
CA THR A 178 6.71 -9.18 19.21
C THR A 178 6.35 -10.65 19.42
N THR A 179 5.12 -11.00 19.07
CA THR A 179 4.61 -12.37 18.93
C THR A 179 4.41 -12.69 17.44
N TYR A 180 4.41 -13.99 17.07
CA TYR A 180 4.00 -14.49 15.76
C TYR A 180 3.03 -15.69 15.88
N TYR A 181 2.17 -15.86 14.87
CA TYR A 181 1.47 -17.14 14.64
C TYR A 181 2.44 -18.17 14.07
N VAL A 182 2.18 -19.46 14.35
CA VAL A 182 2.98 -20.58 13.82
C VAL A 182 2.11 -21.60 13.11
N LYS A 183 2.55 -22.03 11.91
CA LYS A 183 2.00 -23.19 11.18
C LYS A 183 3.05 -24.29 10.98
N ASP A 184 2.59 -25.54 10.92
CA ASP A 184 3.42 -26.72 10.67
C ASP A 184 3.86 -26.83 9.19
N ASP A 185 5.18 -26.88 8.91
CA ASP A 185 5.70 -27.26 7.57
C ASP A 185 5.75 -28.80 7.46
N SER A 186 4.58 -29.44 7.41
CA SER A 186 4.47 -30.91 7.31
C SER A 186 5.20 -31.44 6.08
N MET A 187 5.11 -30.71 4.96
CA MET A 187 5.66 -31.12 3.67
C MET A 187 7.20 -31.02 3.64
N ASN A 188 7.78 -30.20 4.52
CA ASN A 188 9.21 -29.89 4.61
C ASN A 188 9.78 -29.43 3.26
N ILE A 189 8.98 -28.78 2.40
CA ILE A 189 9.39 -28.35 1.04
C ILE A 189 10.56 -27.37 1.15
N THR A 190 10.43 -26.41 2.06
CA THR A 190 11.43 -25.44 2.44
C THR A 190 12.75 -26.15 2.85
N LYS A 191 12.66 -27.17 3.72
CA LYS A 191 13.82 -27.95 4.19
C LYS A 191 14.43 -28.85 3.12
N ARG A 192 13.65 -29.34 2.15
CA ARG A 192 14.17 -30.08 0.99
C ARG A 192 15.03 -29.19 0.08
N ILE A 193 14.68 -27.90 -0.03
CA ILE A 193 15.35 -26.92 -0.88
C ILE A 193 16.58 -26.31 -0.18
N LEU A 194 16.43 -25.80 1.04
CA LEU A 194 17.48 -25.00 1.72
C LEU A 194 18.39 -25.84 2.64
N LYS A 195 17.82 -26.82 3.37
CA LYS A 195 18.53 -27.69 4.34
C LYS A 195 19.29 -26.94 5.46
N ASP A 196 18.84 -25.74 5.79
CA ASP A 196 19.45 -24.81 6.74
C ASP A 196 18.97 -24.98 8.20
N ALA A 197 19.48 -24.15 9.12
CA ALA A 197 19.17 -24.21 10.54
C ALA A 197 17.79 -23.62 10.90
N LEU A 198 17.32 -22.61 10.16
CA LEU A 198 15.96 -22.08 10.27
C LEU A 198 14.90 -23.16 9.99
N THR A 199 15.06 -23.84 8.86
CA THR A 199 14.10 -24.75 8.27
C THR A 199 14.11 -26.13 8.93
N ASP A 200 15.17 -26.44 9.68
CA ASP A 200 15.20 -27.51 10.68
C ASP A 200 14.09 -27.39 11.74
N THR A 201 13.60 -26.18 12.07
CA THR A 201 12.43 -25.99 12.96
C THR A 201 11.17 -26.69 12.42
N GLY A 202 11.02 -26.74 11.08
CA GLY A 202 9.83 -27.27 10.41
C GLY A 202 8.56 -26.47 10.70
N ALA A 203 8.67 -25.15 10.84
CA ALA A 203 7.57 -24.29 11.24
C ALA A 203 7.62 -22.98 10.44
N VAL A 204 6.47 -22.44 10.06
CA VAL A 204 6.33 -21.16 9.36
C VAL A 204 5.80 -20.12 10.33
N PHE A 205 6.51 -19.01 10.48
CA PHE A 205 6.11 -17.89 11.33
C PHE A 205 5.33 -16.87 10.49
N LEU A 206 4.14 -16.47 10.96
CA LEU A 206 3.21 -15.62 10.22
C LEU A 206 2.74 -14.43 11.11
N PRO A 207 2.73 -13.19 10.59
CA PRO A 207 2.21 -12.04 11.32
C PRO A 207 0.68 -11.99 11.37
N PHE A 208 -0.01 -12.81 10.56
CA PHE A 208 -1.46 -12.92 10.49
C PHE A 208 -1.92 -14.37 10.32
N ASN A 209 -3.19 -14.62 10.59
CA ASN A 209 -3.88 -15.88 10.32
C ASN A 209 -5.27 -15.60 9.73
N GLY A 210 -5.44 -15.92 8.44
CA GLY A 210 -6.54 -15.35 7.66
C GLY A 210 -6.38 -13.84 7.58
N THR A 211 -7.45 -13.11 7.89
CA THR A 211 -7.47 -11.63 7.97
C THR A 211 -7.00 -11.07 9.32
N HIS A 212 -6.75 -11.91 10.33
CA HIS A 212 -6.44 -11.45 11.69
C HIS A 212 -4.93 -11.32 11.92
N PHE A 213 -4.45 -10.12 12.22
CA PHE A 213 -3.06 -9.86 12.62
C PHE A 213 -2.82 -10.23 14.09
N ILE A 214 -1.58 -10.58 14.42
CA ILE A 214 -1.15 -10.99 15.77
C ILE A 214 -1.14 -9.85 16.80
N GLY A 215 -1.18 -8.59 16.34
CA GLY A 215 -1.18 -7.37 17.14
C GLY A 215 -1.28 -6.12 16.27
N GLU A 216 -1.24 -4.93 16.88
CA GLU A 216 -1.23 -3.65 16.14
C GLU A 216 -0.02 -3.65 15.18
N MET A 217 -0.23 -3.38 13.88
CA MET A 217 0.89 -3.14 12.95
C MET A 217 1.71 -1.91 13.38
N THR A 218 2.90 -1.73 12.83
CA THR A 218 3.74 -0.58 13.20
C THR A 218 4.49 -0.01 12.00
N ASN A 219 5.20 1.11 12.22
CA ASN A 219 6.17 1.64 11.27
C ASN A 219 7.29 0.63 10.89
N SER A 220 7.44 -0.49 11.63
CA SER A 220 8.38 -1.56 11.34
C SER A 220 7.69 -2.77 10.69
N LEU A 221 8.27 -3.28 9.60
CA LEU A 221 7.78 -4.45 8.84
C LEU A 221 7.82 -5.78 9.62
N TRP A 222 8.38 -5.81 10.85
CA TRP A 222 8.53 -7.04 11.64
C TRP A 222 8.08 -6.94 13.10
N VAL A 223 7.68 -5.75 13.59
CA VAL A 223 7.21 -5.56 14.98
C VAL A 223 5.72 -5.33 14.99
N PHE A 224 5.01 -6.14 15.78
CA PHE A 224 3.57 -6.02 16.01
C PHE A 224 3.33 -5.84 17.52
N ILE A 225 2.41 -4.94 17.90
CA ILE A 225 2.12 -4.65 19.30
C ILE A 225 1.19 -5.74 19.84
N ALA A 226 1.79 -6.84 20.29
CA ALA A 226 1.15 -8.05 20.79
C ALA A 226 1.52 -8.30 22.28
N PRO A 227 1.05 -7.45 23.22
CA PRO A 227 1.60 -7.34 24.57
C PRO A 227 1.39 -8.60 25.43
N GLU A 228 0.34 -9.38 25.20
CA GLU A 228 0.14 -10.67 25.90
C GLU A 228 1.24 -11.71 25.60
N GLY A 229 2.03 -11.48 24.55
CA GLY A 229 3.24 -12.25 24.26
C GLY A 229 4.26 -12.23 25.39
N ILE A 230 4.52 -11.07 26.00
CA ILE A 230 5.52 -10.97 27.07
C ILE A 230 5.04 -11.69 28.34
N ARG A 231 3.74 -11.60 28.66
CA ARG A 231 3.14 -12.30 29.81
C ARG A 231 3.19 -13.82 29.62
N SER A 232 2.88 -14.27 28.42
CA SER A 232 2.92 -15.69 28.04
C SER A 232 4.34 -16.25 28.08
N LEU A 233 5.32 -15.50 27.55
CA LEU A 233 6.74 -15.84 27.58
C LEU A 233 7.27 -15.93 29.01
N MET A 234 6.98 -14.95 29.88
CA MET A 234 7.44 -14.96 31.28
C MET A 234 6.88 -16.16 32.05
N ASN A 235 5.58 -16.45 31.90
CA ASN A 235 4.96 -17.62 32.55
C ASN A 235 5.53 -18.94 32.00
N TYR A 236 5.76 -19.06 30.69
CA TYR A 236 6.42 -20.23 30.10
C TYR A 236 7.84 -20.42 30.64
N ILE A 237 8.63 -19.34 30.77
CA ILE A 237 9.99 -19.44 31.34
C ILE A 237 9.92 -19.90 32.81
N ARG A 238 9.02 -19.32 33.60
CA ARG A 238 8.79 -19.71 35.00
C ARG A 238 8.42 -21.19 35.14
N LEU A 239 7.49 -21.67 34.31
CA LEU A 239 6.96 -23.04 34.36
C LEU A 239 7.95 -24.09 33.82
N LYS A 240 8.65 -23.83 32.71
CA LYS A 240 9.60 -24.79 32.13
C LYS A 240 10.95 -24.81 32.86
N TYR A 241 11.47 -23.65 33.27
CA TYR A 241 12.86 -23.52 33.76
C TYR A 241 13.02 -23.14 35.24
N GLY A 242 11.92 -23.03 36.00
CA GLY A 242 11.98 -22.86 37.46
C GLY A 242 12.24 -21.42 37.94
N ASN A 243 11.32 -20.51 37.62
CA ASN A 243 11.24 -19.13 38.13
C ASN A 243 12.57 -18.34 38.28
N LEU A 244 13.46 -18.47 37.30
CA LEU A 244 14.77 -17.82 37.25
C LEU A 244 14.64 -16.28 37.38
N PRO A 245 15.63 -15.57 37.95
CA PRO A 245 15.67 -14.11 37.90
C PRO A 245 15.77 -13.62 36.45
N ILE A 246 14.79 -12.85 35.99
CA ILE A 246 14.72 -12.34 34.61
C ILE A 246 14.86 -10.82 34.59
N PHE A 247 15.62 -10.28 33.66
CA PHE A 247 15.56 -8.87 33.27
C PHE A 247 15.09 -8.77 31.82
N ILE A 248 14.10 -7.92 31.52
CA ILE A 248 13.78 -7.58 30.13
C ILE A 248 14.81 -6.56 29.67
N THR A 249 15.84 -7.02 28.96
CA THR A 249 17.05 -6.25 28.65
C THR A 249 16.93 -5.39 27.41
N GLU A 250 16.09 -5.79 26.45
CA GLU A 250 15.71 -4.96 25.31
C GLU A 250 14.23 -5.19 24.97
N SER A 251 13.51 -4.09 24.78
CA SER A 251 12.16 -4.09 24.26
C SER A 251 11.84 -2.68 23.75
N GLY A 252 11.23 -2.55 22.58
CA GLY A 252 11.01 -1.24 21.95
C GLY A 252 10.46 -1.32 20.54
N LEU A 253 10.52 -0.18 19.83
CA LEU A 253 9.91 -0.03 18.50
C LEU A 253 10.86 0.65 17.50
N PRO A 254 11.15 0.09 16.32
CA PRO A 254 11.91 0.80 15.28
C PRO A 254 10.99 1.74 14.48
N ASP A 255 11.32 3.03 14.41
CA ASP A 255 10.75 3.95 13.42
C ASP A 255 11.63 3.97 12.15
N LEU A 256 11.05 3.76 10.96
CA LEU A 256 11.78 3.90 9.68
C LEU A 256 12.17 5.35 9.44
N SER A 257 13.43 5.61 9.11
CA SER A 257 14.00 6.97 9.02
C SER A 257 15.17 7.03 8.04
N THR A 258 15.76 8.22 7.85
CA THR A 258 17.03 8.37 7.14
C THR A 258 18.07 9.07 8.01
N ARG A 259 19.35 8.80 7.76
CA ARG A 259 20.47 9.44 8.47
C ARG A 259 20.45 10.96 8.33
N LEU A 260 20.04 11.48 7.19
CA LEU A 260 20.31 12.86 6.79
C LEU A 260 19.34 13.90 7.37
N ILE A 261 18.23 13.48 7.99
CA ILE A 261 17.16 14.38 8.45
C ILE A 261 17.67 15.29 9.58
N PRO A 262 17.75 16.63 9.40
CA PRO A 262 18.08 17.58 10.46
C PRO A 262 16.87 17.79 11.38
N VAL A 263 17.11 18.13 12.64
CA VAL A 263 16.08 18.24 13.70
C VAL A 263 14.90 19.14 13.32
N ARG A 264 15.15 20.20 12.54
CA ARG A 264 14.11 21.14 12.04
C ARG A 264 13.06 20.48 11.13
N HIS A 265 13.35 19.30 10.59
CA HIS A 265 12.44 18.48 9.78
C HIS A 265 12.08 17.14 10.45
N ALA A 266 12.49 16.94 11.73
CA ALA A 266 12.32 15.69 12.45
C ALA A 266 11.05 15.64 13.33
N TYR A 267 10.04 16.48 13.06
CA TYR A 267 8.84 16.61 13.90
C TYR A 267 8.14 15.28 14.16
N PHE A 268 8.02 14.42 13.13
CA PHE A 268 7.45 13.07 13.25
C PHE A 268 8.24 12.21 14.27
N TYR A 269 9.56 12.12 14.14
CA TYR A 269 10.42 11.33 15.03
C TYR A 269 10.51 11.88 16.46
N LEU A 270 10.31 13.18 16.66
CA LEU A 270 10.21 13.78 17.99
C LEU A 270 8.82 13.54 18.62
N ASN A 271 7.81 13.19 17.82
CA ASN A 271 6.43 12.95 18.18
C ASN A 271 6.08 11.44 18.12
N ASP A 272 6.95 10.59 18.65
CA ASP A 272 6.94 9.13 18.54
C ASP A 272 5.88 8.43 19.41
N LEU A 273 4.60 8.81 19.21
CA LEU A 273 3.47 8.34 20.01
C LEU A 273 3.24 6.82 19.91
N GLN A 274 3.59 6.16 18.81
CA GLN A 274 3.49 4.69 18.73
C GLN A 274 4.51 3.97 19.63
N ARG A 275 5.68 4.58 19.91
CA ARG A 275 6.62 4.04 20.91
C ARG A 275 6.04 4.11 22.32
N ILE A 276 5.34 5.20 22.65
CA ILE A 276 4.60 5.32 23.92
C ILE A 276 3.50 4.26 23.98
N ARG A 277 2.72 4.08 22.91
CA ARG A 277 1.68 3.03 22.78
C ARG A 277 2.24 1.62 22.99
N TYR A 278 3.40 1.33 22.43
CA TYR A 278 4.12 0.07 22.63
C TYR A 278 4.46 -0.13 24.11
N HIS A 279 5.23 0.75 24.75
CA HIS A 279 5.65 0.52 26.14
C HIS A 279 4.47 0.53 27.12
N SER A 280 3.49 1.42 26.93
CA SER A 280 2.30 1.51 27.78
C SER A 280 1.33 0.34 27.67
N SER A 281 1.48 -0.54 26.66
CA SER A 281 0.72 -1.80 26.55
C SER A 281 1.54 -3.01 27.03
N TYR A 282 2.85 -3.08 26.73
CA TYR A 282 3.70 -4.18 27.20
C TYR A 282 4.00 -4.13 28.71
N LEU A 283 4.13 -2.95 29.33
CA LEU A 283 4.42 -2.83 30.77
C LEU A 283 3.30 -3.38 31.67
N PRO A 284 1.99 -3.13 31.42
CA PRO A 284 0.90 -3.79 32.13
C PRO A 284 0.91 -5.32 32.01
N SER A 285 1.16 -5.89 30.82
CA SER A 285 1.22 -7.34 30.63
C SER A 285 2.46 -7.96 31.31
N LEU A 286 3.58 -7.24 31.37
CA LEU A 286 4.74 -7.63 32.17
C LEU A 286 4.44 -7.58 33.68
N LEU A 287 3.79 -6.54 34.17
CA LEU A 287 3.32 -6.45 35.56
C LEU A 287 2.32 -7.55 35.91
N ALA A 288 1.46 -7.94 34.98
CA ALA A 288 0.58 -9.09 35.15
C ALA A 288 1.39 -10.38 35.32
N SER A 289 2.46 -10.60 34.56
CA SER A 289 3.35 -11.76 34.77
C SER A 289 4.04 -11.78 36.13
N ILE A 290 4.39 -10.60 36.68
CA ILE A 290 4.94 -10.48 38.05
C ILE A 290 3.87 -10.89 39.07
N LYS A 291 2.62 -10.44 38.89
CA LYS A 291 1.46 -10.84 39.72
C LYS A 291 1.14 -12.34 39.60
N ASP A 292 1.33 -12.94 38.41
CA ASP A 292 1.20 -14.39 38.22
C ASP A 292 2.27 -15.17 39.03
N GLY A 293 3.39 -14.50 39.38
CA GLY A 293 4.48 -15.01 40.20
C GLY A 293 5.85 -15.09 39.50
N CYS A 294 6.02 -14.45 38.33
CA CYS A 294 7.27 -14.45 37.57
C CYS A 294 8.33 -13.53 38.18
N ASN A 295 9.55 -14.05 38.33
CA ASN A 295 10.67 -13.40 39.02
C ASN A 295 11.40 -12.34 38.17
N VAL A 296 10.64 -11.40 37.59
CA VAL A 296 11.18 -10.27 36.80
C VAL A 296 11.78 -9.22 37.74
N LYS A 297 13.00 -8.75 37.42
CA LYS A 297 13.81 -7.83 38.23
C LYS A 297 14.01 -6.44 37.61
N GLY A 298 13.69 -6.25 36.34
CA GLY A 298 13.80 -4.95 35.68
C GLY A 298 13.35 -4.95 34.22
N TYR A 299 13.14 -3.76 33.67
CA TYR A 299 12.77 -3.51 32.27
C TYR A 299 13.63 -2.38 31.70
N PHE A 300 14.24 -2.63 30.55
CA PHE A 300 15.11 -1.71 29.85
C PHE A 300 14.51 -1.39 28.47
N VAL A 301 14.23 -0.11 28.23
CA VAL A 301 13.74 0.37 26.92
C VAL A 301 14.89 0.34 25.92
N TRP A 302 14.70 -0.37 24.80
CA TRP A 302 15.58 -0.27 23.65
C TRP A 302 15.11 0.88 22.73
N ALA A 303 15.89 1.92 22.48
CA ALA A 303 17.23 2.26 22.99
C ALA A 303 17.23 3.61 23.72
N LEU A 304 18.34 3.96 24.37
CA LEU A 304 18.53 5.32 24.89
C LEU A 304 18.64 6.35 23.74
N LEU A 305 19.42 6.03 22.71
CA LEU A 305 19.75 6.91 21.58
C LEU A 305 19.46 6.23 20.24
N ASP A 306 19.08 7.01 19.23
CA ASP A 306 19.14 6.55 17.84
C ASP A 306 20.59 6.21 17.47
N ASN A 307 20.82 5.02 16.93
CA ASN A 307 22.14 4.43 16.74
C ASN A 307 22.26 3.71 15.37
N TRP A 308 23.20 2.77 15.23
CA TRP A 308 23.36 1.95 14.01
C TRP A 308 22.60 0.63 14.21
N GLU A 309 21.42 0.52 13.62
CA GLU A 309 20.51 -0.64 13.76
C GLU A 309 20.93 -1.80 12.82
N TRP A 310 22.13 -2.33 13.03
CA TRP A 310 22.67 -3.53 12.39
C TRP A 310 22.65 -3.48 10.85
N ASP A 311 21.96 -4.41 10.18
CA ASP A 311 21.82 -4.48 8.72
C ASP A 311 20.96 -3.34 8.13
N ASN A 312 20.15 -2.67 8.97
CA ASN A 312 19.42 -1.45 8.60
C ASN A 312 20.31 -0.19 8.75
N GLY A 313 21.40 -0.25 9.52
CA GLY A 313 22.25 0.90 9.81
C GLY A 313 21.45 2.10 10.34
N TYR A 314 21.61 3.27 9.73
CA TYR A 314 20.87 4.48 10.10
C TYR A 314 19.47 4.63 9.44
N SER A 315 18.91 3.54 8.88
CA SER A 315 17.56 3.56 8.27
C SER A 315 16.42 3.25 9.26
N ALA A 316 16.75 2.92 10.50
CA ALA A 316 15.79 2.76 11.60
C ALA A 316 16.22 3.58 12.83
N ARG A 317 15.26 3.93 13.68
CA ARG A 317 15.45 4.74 14.90
C ARG A 317 14.72 4.13 16.09
N THR A 318 15.47 3.58 17.04
CA THR A 318 14.94 2.97 18.28
C THR A 318 15.09 3.85 19.52
N GLY A 319 15.80 4.98 19.45
CA GLY A 319 16.13 5.78 20.62
C GLY A 319 14.93 6.46 21.28
N LEU A 320 14.99 6.65 22.59
CA LEU A 320 14.20 7.65 23.31
C LEU A 320 14.65 9.08 22.94
N TYR A 321 15.93 9.25 22.61
CA TYR A 321 16.49 10.52 22.12
C TYR A 321 16.79 10.45 20.62
N TYR A 322 16.27 11.42 19.88
CA TYR A 322 16.62 11.67 18.49
C TYR A 322 18.08 12.11 18.41
N VAL A 323 18.88 11.44 17.58
CA VAL A 323 20.25 11.88 17.25
C VAL A 323 20.24 12.55 15.89
N ASP A 324 20.60 13.84 15.87
CA ASP A 324 20.82 14.58 14.64
C ASP A 324 22.23 14.28 14.11
N TYR A 325 22.30 13.47 13.05
CA TYR A 325 23.57 13.11 12.42
C TYR A 325 24.17 14.23 11.54
N THR A 326 23.51 15.38 11.44
CA THR A 326 23.95 16.57 10.71
C THR A 326 24.41 17.70 11.66
N ASP A 327 23.74 17.90 12.80
CA ASP A 327 24.15 18.80 13.88
C ASP A 327 25.02 18.05 14.92
N ASN A 328 26.25 17.67 14.53
CA ASN A 328 27.30 17.10 15.41
C ASN A 328 26.83 16.01 16.40
N LEU A 329 26.01 15.05 15.95
CA LEU A 329 25.43 13.98 16.78
C LEU A 329 24.61 14.50 17.97
N LYS A 330 23.98 15.67 17.89
CA LYS A 330 23.26 16.30 19.02
C LYS A 330 21.98 15.54 19.35
N ARG A 331 21.69 15.45 20.65
CA ARG A 331 20.60 14.63 21.22
C ARG A 331 19.40 15.51 21.56
N TYR A 332 18.22 15.11 21.09
CA TYR A 332 16.95 15.78 21.37
C TYR A 332 15.95 14.78 21.97
N PRO A 333 15.31 15.05 23.11
CA PRO A 333 14.34 14.12 23.70
C PRO A 333 13.10 14.01 22.81
N LYS A 334 12.74 12.78 22.42
CA LYS A 334 11.43 12.51 21.80
C LYS A 334 10.35 12.53 22.89
N LYS A 335 9.06 12.52 22.50
CA LYS A 335 7.96 12.43 23.48
C LYS A 335 8.03 11.17 24.33
N SER A 336 8.50 10.05 23.80
CA SER A 336 8.78 8.83 24.57
C SER A 336 9.77 9.04 25.71
N ALA A 337 10.83 9.84 25.54
CA ALA A 337 11.77 10.17 26.61
C ALA A 337 11.08 10.95 27.74
N VAL A 338 10.21 11.91 27.38
CA VAL A 338 9.45 12.72 28.34
C VAL A 338 8.42 11.86 29.09
N TRP A 339 7.73 10.97 28.37
CA TRP A 339 6.80 10.01 28.96
C TRP A 339 7.52 9.03 29.89
N TYR A 340 8.63 8.42 29.46
CA TYR A 340 9.37 7.44 30.27
C TYR A 340 10.01 8.09 31.49
N LYS A 341 10.54 9.32 31.38
CA LYS A 341 10.99 10.14 32.51
C LYS A 341 9.86 10.40 33.54
N ASN A 342 8.61 10.55 33.09
CA ASN A 342 7.48 10.71 34.00
C ASN A 342 7.01 9.38 34.60
N PHE A 343 7.03 8.28 33.85
CA PHE A 343 6.75 6.93 34.34
C PHE A 343 7.76 6.48 35.41
N LEU A 344 9.04 6.84 35.26
CA LEU A 344 10.10 6.54 36.22
C LEU A 344 10.11 7.45 37.48
N LYS A 345 9.19 8.40 37.61
CA LYS A 345 9.05 9.15 38.87
C LYS A 345 8.44 8.23 39.93
N PRO A 346 8.97 8.18 41.16
CA PRO A 346 8.26 7.50 42.25
C PRO A 346 6.92 8.21 42.48
N THR A 347 5.83 7.45 42.42
CA THR A 347 4.56 7.87 43.04
C THR A 347 4.80 8.02 44.53
N VAL A 348 4.52 9.20 45.07
CA VAL A 348 4.64 9.46 46.51
C VAL A 348 3.57 8.65 47.23
N GLU A 349 3.97 7.57 47.88
CA GLU A 349 3.07 6.81 48.77
C GLU A 349 2.76 7.64 50.02
N GLY A 350 1.49 7.64 50.44
CA GLY A 350 1.12 8.06 51.80
C GLY A 350 0.32 9.36 52.00
N ALA A 351 -0.65 9.70 51.14
CA ALA A 351 -1.78 10.59 51.55
C ALA A 351 -3.01 10.56 50.61
N VAL A 352 -3.82 9.50 50.67
CA VAL A 352 -5.27 9.61 50.38
C VAL A 352 -6.02 8.92 51.50
N LYS A 353 -6.51 9.71 52.47
CA LYS A 353 -7.66 9.29 53.28
C LYS A 353 -8.87 9.24 52.34
N GLU A 354 -9.81 8.33 52.60
CA GLU A 354 -11.11 8.42 51.96
C GLU A 354 -11.76 9.77 52.27
N ASP A 355 -12.01 10.58 51.25
CA ASP A 355 -13.05 11.61 51.29
C ASP A 355 -13.79 11.61 49.94
N ARG A 356 -15.12 11.58 50.00
CA ARG A 356 -15.98 11.29 48.85
C ARG A 356 -16.47 12.57 48.19
N LYS A 357 -15.73 13.11 47.22
CA LYS A 357 -16.24 13.89 46.07
C LYS A 357 -15.16 14.17 45.02
N GLY A 358 -15.22 13.47 43.89
CA GLY A 358 -14.40 13.74 42.70
C GLY A 358 -14.65 12.68 41.63
N GLN A 359 -15.01 13.08 40.41
CA GLN A 359 -15.37 12.14 39.34
C GLN A 359 -14.13 11.50 38.70
N SER A 360 -14.21 10.19 38.44
CA SER A 360 -13.25 9.42 37.63
C SER A 360 -14.04 8.46 36.74
N VAL A 361 -13.78 8.45 35.43
CA VAL A 361 -14.63 7.78 34.42
C VAL A 361 -14.18 6.32 34.18
N TRP A 362 -13.68 5.65 35.21
CA TRP A 362 -12.99 4.35 35.07
C TRP A 362 -13.68 3.16 35.76
N ASP A 363 -14.56 3.39 36.74
CA ASP A 363 -15.14 2.31 37.55
C ASP A 363 -16.41 1.68 36.93
N THR A 364 -17.04 2.31 35.94
CA THR A 364 -18.33 1.87 35.36
C THR A 364 -18.22 0.85 34.21
N PHE A 365 -17.08 0.19 34.03
CA PHE A 365 -16.85 -0.70 32.86
C PHE A 365 -16.13 -2.03 33.16
N SER A 366 -15.99 -2.42 34.42
CA SER A 366 -15.27 -3.64 34.85
C SER A 366 -16.17 -4.78 35.35
N HIS A 367 -17.48 -4.56 35.46
CA HIS A 367 -18.41 -5.50 36.12
C HIS A 367 -19.64 -5.83 35.27
N THR A 368 -19.46 -6.61 34.19
CA THR A 368 -20.41 -7.64 33.73
C THR A 368 -19.80 -8.48 32.59
N HIS A 369 -20.37 -9.66 32.33
CA HIS A 369 -20.05 -10.56 31.20
C HIS A 369 -18.67 -11.24 31.19
N GLY A 370 -18.20 -11.65 32.37
CA GLY A 370 -17.30 -12.81 32.49
C GLY A 370 -18.09 -14.13 32.61
N LYS A 371 -18.72 -14.61 31.53
CA LYS A 371 -19.22 -16.00 31.44
C LYS A 371 -19.02 -16.57 30.03
N ILE A 372 -18.40 -17.75 29.98
CA ILE A 372 -18.42 -18.64 28.83
C ILE A 372 -19.84 -19.20 28.71
N VAL A 373 -20.38 -19.25 27.49
CA VAL A 373 -21.53 -20.09 27.16
C VAL A 373 -21.11 -20.98 26.01
N ASP A 374 -21.13 -22.29 26.26
CA ASP A 374 -20.90 -23.33 25.27
C ASP A 374 -22.19 -23.52 24.45
N PHE A 375 -22.04 -23.67 23.13
CA PHE A 375 -23.11 -24.05 22.21
C PHE A 375 -22.55 -25.01 21.14
N SER A 376 -21.88 -26.06 21.61
CA SER A 376 -21.68 -27.29 20.84
C SER A 376 -22.82 -28.27 21.12
N ASN A 377 -23.54 -28.64 20.05
CA ASN A 377 -24.69 -29.57 20.02
C ASN A 377 -25.97 -29.03 20.71
N ASP A 378 -27.21 -29.34 20.30
CA ASP A 378 -27.73 -30.41 19.42
C ASP A 378 -28.71 -29.92 18.31
N ASP A 379 -28.95 -30.81 17.34
CA ASP A 379 -30.12 -30.96 16.44
C ASP A 379 -31.06 -29.78 16.15
N ILE A 380 -30.92 -29.18 14.95
CA ILE A 380 -32.08 -28.90 14.07
C ILE A 380 -31.76 -29.30 12.60
N GLY A 381 -32.42 -30.35 12.13
CA GLY A 381 -32.96 -30.45 10.76
C GLY A 381 -31.99 -30.51 9.57
N VAL A 382 -31.47 -31.70 9.27
CA VAL A 382 -31.02 -32.04 7.91
C VAL A 382 -32.23 -32.42 7.04
N ASP A 383 -32.82 -31.47 6.30
CA ASP A 383 -33.57 -31.76 5.07
C ASP A 383 -33.70 -30.54 4.13
N GLN A 384 -34.29 -30.75 2.95
CA GLN A 384 -34.61 -29.79 1.88
C GLN A 384 -33.46 -29.26 1.01
N TYR A 385 -32.24 -29.81 1.08
CA TYR A 385 -31.18 -29.50 0.10
C TYR A 385 -31.37 -30.17 -1.29
N HIS A 386 -32.58 -30.66 -1.61
CA HIS A 386 -32.91 -31.36 -2.87
C HIS A 386 -34.30 -30.99 -3.41
N ARG A 387 -34.39 -29.96 -4.27
CA ARG A 387 -35.34 -29.89 -5.43
C ARG A 387 -35.23 -28.59 -6.28
N PHE A 388 -34.09 -28.35 -6.92
CA PHE A 388 -34.06 -27.61 -8.20
C PHE A 388 -32.84 -28.06 -9.05
N LYS A 389 -32.86 -29.33 -9.46
CA LYS A 389 -31.86 -29.90 -10.37
C LYS A 389 -32.48 -30.05 -11.76
N VAL A 390 -32.48 -28.96 -12.54
CA VAL A 390 -32.87 -28.97 -13.95
C VAL A 390 -31.67 -28.51 -14.78
N CYS A 391 -31.12 -29.47 -15.51
CA CYS A 391 -30.14 -29.41 -16.60
C CYS A 391 -29.53 -28.03 -16.96
N TYR A 392 -28.33 -27.76 -16.45
CA TYR A 392 -27.23 -27.43 -17.35
C TYR A 392 -26.33 -28.66 -17.46
N ASP A 393 -26.43 -29.37 -18.58
CA ASP A 393 -25.56 -30.49 -18.89
C ASP A 393 -24.20 -29.96 -19.38
N TRP A 394 -23.12 -30.42 -18.76
CA TRP A 394 -21.75 -30.04 -19.10
C TRP A 394 -21.14 -30.96 -20.18
N SER A 395 -21.99 -31.52 -21.05
CA SER A 395 -21.62 -32.27 -22.27
C SER A 395 -21.45 -31.38 -23.51
N GLY A 396 -21.70 -30.06 -23.37
CA GLY A 396 -21.89 -29.11 -24.45
C GLY A 396 -20.78 -29.07 -25.51
N ASN A 397 -21.19 -29.16 -26.78
CA ASN A 397 -20.27 -29.12 -27.91
C ASN A 397 -19.80 -27.68 -28.16
N SER A 398 -18.69 -27.31 -27.52
CA SER A 398 -18.02 -26.00 -27.58
C SER A 398 -17.71 -25.51 -29.00
N ALA A 399 -17.65 -26.40 -29.99
CA ALA A 399 -17.46 -26.05 -31.39
C ALA A 399 -18.76 -25.61 -32.11
N THR A 400 -19.92 -25.72 -31.48
CA THR A 400 -21.25 -25.60 -32.11
C THR A 400 -22.19 -24.66 -31.37
N GLU A 401 -22.27 -24.77 -30.04
CA GLU A 401 -23.24 -24.02 -29.22
C GLU A 401 -23.17 -22.48 -29.32
N PRO A 402 -21.99 -21.84 -29.44
CA PRO A 402 -21.92 -20.38 -29.63
C PRO A 402 -22.71 -19.88 -30.85
N TYR A 403 -22.80 -20.68 -31.91
CA TYR A 403 -23.56 -20.35 -33.11
C TYR A 403 -25.08 -20.51 -32.90
N ILE A 404 -25.51 -21.47 -32.07
CA ILE A 404 -26.92 -21.65 -31.68
C ILE A 404 -27.38 -20.50 -30.78
N VAL A 405 -26.55 -20.09 -29.81
CA VAL A 405 -26.83 -18.93 -28.95
C VAL A 405 -26.89 -17.64 -29.75
N GLY A 406 -25.91 -17.39 -30.63
CA GLY A 406 -25.92 -16.23 -31.53
C GLY A 406 -27.14 -16.17 -32.46
N HIS A 407 -27.56 -17.32 -33.01
CA HIS A 407 -28.77 -17.43 -33.81
C HIS A 407 -30.04 -17.04 -33.05
N ASN A 408 -30.17 -17.49 -31.80
CA ASN A 408 -31.32 -17.14 -30.95
C ASN A 408 -31.30 -15.67 -30.51
N ILE A 409 -30.13 -15.08 -30.25
CA ILE A 409 -30.00 -13.63 -29.97
C ILE A 409 -30.53 -12.80 -31.16
N LEU A 410 -30.22 -13.18 -32.40
CA LEU A 410 -30.72 -12.53 -33.61
C LEU A 410 -32.26 -12.59 -33.72
N ARG A 411 -32.84 -13.78 -33.49
CA ARG A 411 -34.30 -14.00 -33.49
C ARG A 411 -34.98 -13.17 -32.39
N SER A 412 -34.39 -13.09 -31.19
CA SER A 412 -34.90 -12.29 -30.08
C SER A 412 -34.85 -10.79 -30.36
N HIS A 413 -33.71 -10.25 -30.81
CA HIS A 413 -33.58 -8.85 -31.19
C HIS A 413 -34.61 -8.46 -32.27
N ALA A 414 -34.77 -9.31 -33.27
CA ALA A 414 -35.74 -9.11 -34.35
C ALA A 414 -37.19 -9.07 -33.86
N THR A 415 -37.54 -9.96 -32.93
CA THR A 415 -38.87 -10.01 -32.30
C THR A 415 -39.14 -8.74 -31.47
N VAL A 416 -38.15 -8.27 -30.70
CA VAL A 416 -38.27 -7.02 -29.92
C VAL A 416 -38.41 -5.80 -30.84
N ALA A 417 -37.67 -5.76 -31.96
CA ALA A 417 -37.78 -4.68 -32.93
C ALA A 417 -39.14 -4.62 -33.64
N ASP A 418 -39.71 -5.78 -33.99
CA ASP A 418 -41.06 -5.88 -34.56
C ASP A 418 -42.13 -5.41 -33.57
N ILE A 419 -42.03 -5.82 -32.30
CA ILE A 419 -42.90 -5.35 -31.22
C ILE A 419 -42.77 -3.83 -31.02
N TYR A 420 -41.54 -3.30 -30.99
CA TYR A 420 -41.29 -1.87 -30.84
C TYR A 420 -41.94 -1.05 -31.95
N ARG A 421 -41.70 -1.46 -33.21
CA ARG A 421 -42.24 -0.80 -34.40
C ARG A 421 -43.77 -0.86 -34.46
N LYS A 422 -44.38 -1.98 -34.05
CA LYS A 422 -45.86 -2.16 -34.11
C LYS A 422 -46.64 -1.55 -32.94
N LYS A 423 -46.00 -1.21 -31.81
CA LYS A 423 -46.71 -0.76 -30.60
C LYS A 423 -46.26 0.58 -30.03
N TYR A 424 -45.01 0.99 -30.24
CA TYR A 424 -44.41 2.10 -29.49
C TYR A 424 -43.75 3.17 -30.36
N LYS A 425 -43.30 2.83 -31.58
CA LYS A 425 -42.56 3.75 -32.44
C LYS A 425 -43.34 5.01 -32.82
N ASP A 426 -44.62 4.90 -33.17
CA ASP A 426 -45.45 6.06 -33.54
C ASP A 426 -45.79 6.98 -32.35
N ILE A 427 -45.67 6.48 -31.12
CA ILE A 427 -45.94 7.21 -29.88
C ILE A 427 -44.65 7.88 -29.36
N GLN A 428 -43.51 7.19 -29.49
CA GLN A 428 -42.23 7.60 -28.89
C GLN A 428 -41.27 8.25 -29.89
N GLY A 429 -41.52 8.16 -31.20
CA GLY A 429 -40.67 8.70 -32.27
C GLY A 429 -39.28 8.06 -32.38
N GLY A 430 -39.00 7.03 -31.59
CA GLY A 430 -37.67 6.46 -31.44
C GLY A 430 -37.24 5.51 -32.56
N SER A 431 -35.98 5.12 -32.51
CA SER A 431 -35.36 4.15 -33.39
C SER A 431 -34.83 2.99 -32.56
N ILE A 432 -34.96 1.75 -33.03
CA ILE A 432 -34.37 0.58 -32.36
C ILE A 432 -33.12 0.12 -33.10
N GLY A 433 -32.05 -0.17 -32.35
CA GLY A 433 -30.77 -0.60 -32.90
C GLY A 433 -30.15 -1.74 -32.11
N THR A 434 -29.05 -2.27 -32.62
CA THR A 434 -28.15 -3.13 -31.84
C THR A 434 -26.76 -2.53 -31.79
N ILE A 435 -25.99 -2.87 -30.76
CA ILE A 435 -24.62 -2.39 -30.58
C ILE A 435 -23.67 -3.59 -30.69
N LEU A 436 -22.98 -3.72 -31.82
CA LEU A 436 -21.97 -4.75 -32.02
C LEU A 436 -20.62 -4.26 -31.46
N SER A 437 -20.23 -4.80 -30.31
CA SER A 437 -18.89 -4.61 -29.74
C SER A 437 -17.88 -5.47 -30.49
N ALA A 438 -17.17 -4.86 -31.44
CA ALA A 438 -16.16 -5.51 -32.24
C ALA A 438 -14.98 -4.59 -32.53
N PRO A 439 -13.75 -5.13 -32.64
CA PRO A 439 -12.61 -4.35 -33.08
C PRO A 439 -12.79 -3.98 -34.56
N TRP A 440 -12.33 -2.80 -34.97
CA TRP A 440 -12.27 -2.48 -36.40
C TRP A 440 -11.01 -3.11 -36.99
N LEU A 441 -11.21 -4.09 -37.85
CA LEU A 441 -10.14 -4.93 -38.36
C LEU A 441 -9.58 -4.30 -39.65
N VAL A 442 -8.29 -3.97 -39.65
CA VAL A 442 -7.61 -3.26 -40.75
C VAL A 442 -6.36 -4.02 -41.16
N SER A 443 -6.17 -4.30 -42.45
CA SER A 443 -4.98 -4.98 -42.95
C SER A 443 -3.74 -4.12 -42.73
N ALA A 444 -2.79 -4.56 -41.91
CA ALA A 444 -1.65 -3.71 -41.55
C ALA A 444 -0.47 -3.74 -42.55
N THR A 445 -0.59 -4.56 -43.59
CA THR A 445 -0.01 -4.34 -44.93
C THR A 445 -1.11 -4.45 -45.98
N ASN A 446 -0.84 -3.96 -47.19
CA ASN A 446 -1.72 -4.17 -48.36
C ASN A 446 -1.44 -5.51 -49.07
N THR A 447 -0.84 -6.50 -48.39
CA THR A 447 -0.68 -7.83 -48.97
C THR A 447 -2.02 -8.56 -49.00
N GLU A 448 -2.23 -9.38 -50.03
CA GLU A 448 -3.44 -10.19 -50.18
C GLU A 448 -3.70 -11.09 -48.96
N LYS A 449 -2.63 -11.61 -48.34
CA LYS A 449 -2.71 -12.41 -47.10
C LYS A 449 -3.34 -11.64 -45.94
N ASP A 450 -2.88 -10.42 -45.68
CA ASP A 450 -3.40 -9.58 -44.60
C ASP A 450 -4.84 -9.13 -44.90
N ILE A 451 -5.15 -8.78 -46.14
CA ILE A 451 -6.49 -8.37 -46.57
C ILE A 451 -7.49 -9.53 -46.40
N VAL A 452 -7.15 -10.73 -46.85
CA VAL A 452 -7.98 -11.93 -46.73
C VAL A 452 -8.07 -12.43 -45.27
N ALA A 453 -7.01 -12.25 -44.46
CA ALA A 453 -7.09 -12.46 -43.00
C ALA A 453 -8.03 -11.46 -42.32
N THR A 454 -7.92 -10.18 -42.67
CA THR A 454 -8.77 -9.09 -42.19
C THR A 454 -10.24 -9.35 -42.48
N GLN A 455 -10.57 -9.72 -43.73
CA GLN A 455 -11.97 -9.93 -44.11
C GLN A 455 -12.57 -11.14 -43.38
N ARG A 456 -11.88 -12.29 -43.34
CA ARG A 456 -12.35 -13.44 -42.56
C ARG A 456 -12.56 -13.10 -41.07
N ALA A 457 -11.71 -12.26 -40.49
CA ALA A 457 -11.91 -11.79 -39.11
C ALA A 457 -13.15 -10.89 -38.98
N LYS A 458 -13.43 -10.00 -39.95
CA LYS A 458 -14.67 -9.18 -39.96
C LYS A 458 -15.90 -10.05 -40.05
N ASP A 459 -15.88 -11.04 -40.93
CA ASP A 459 -17.00 -11.96 -41.13
C ASP A 459 -17.32 -12.72 -39.83
N PHE A 460 -16.28 -13.23 -39.15
CA PHE A 460 -16.41 -13.97 -37.88
C PHE A 460 -16.67 -13.11 -36.62
N MET A 461 -16.36 -11.81 -36.62
CA MET A 461 -16.54 -10.94 -35.45
C MET A 461 -17.74 -9.99 -35.57
N ILE A 462 -18.06 -9.52 -36.78
CA ILE A 462 -19.14 -8.56 -37.07
C ILE A 462 -20.20 -9.21 -37.96
N GLY A 463 -19.80 -9.74 -39.12
CA GLY A 463 -20.73 -10.28 -40.13
C GLY A 463 -21.64 -11.38 -39.60
N TRP A 464 -21.17 -12.17 -38.62
CA TRP A 464 -21.95 -13.24 -38.00
C TRP A 464 -23.21 -12.79 -37.26
N PHE A 465 -23.29 -11.52 -36.86
CA PHE A 465 -24.54 -10.88 -36.43
C PHE A 465 -25.07 -9.90 -37.48
N LEU A 466 -24.19 -9.17 -38.17
CA LEU A 466 -24.60 -8.07 -39.05
C LEU A 466 -25.19 -8.53 -40.39
N ASP A 467 -24.63 -9.57 -41.02
CA ASP A 467 -25.12 -10.06 -42.31
C ASP A 467 -26.54 -10.65 -42.20
N PRO A 468 -26.90 -11.41 -41.13
CA PRO A 468 -28.29 -11.75 -40.86
C PRO A 468 -29.22 -10.52 -40.74
N LEU A 469 -28.78 -9.46 -40.03
CA LEU A 469 -29.59 -8.25 -39.80
C LEU A 469 -29.77 -7.39 -41.07
N ILE A 470 -28.84 -7.43 -42.03
CA ILE A 470 -28.92 -6.64 -43.27
C ILE A 470 -29.47 -7.48 -44.45
N PHE A 471 -29.04 -8.73 -44.58
CA PHE A 471 -29.30 -9.58 -45.74
C PHE A 471 -30.26 -10.74 -45.49
N GLY A 472 -30.39 -11.21 -44.24
CA GLY A 472 -31.26 -12.31 -43.82
C GLY A 472 -30.57 -13.68 -43.67
N ASP A 473 -29.24 -13.77 -43.87
CA ASP A 473 -28.45 -15.00 -43.72
C ASP A 473 -26.98 -14.68 -43.36
N TYR A 474 -26.22 -15.68 -42.91
CA TYR A 474 -24.84 -15.56 -42.43
C TYR A 474 -23.78 -15.35 -43.53
N PRO A 475 -22.56 -14.88 -43.19
CA PRO A 475 -21.47 -14.70 -44.15
C PRO A 475 -21.02 -16.01 -44.82
N SER A 476 -20.70 -15.96 -46.12
CA SER A 476 -20.27 -17.13 -46.91
C SER A 476 -18.94 -17.75 -46.43
N SER A 477 -18.00 -16.95 -45.93
CA SER A 477 -16.74 -17.40 -45.33
C SER A 477 -16.93 -18.13 -43.99
N MET A 478 -18.01 -17.84 -43.26
CA MET A 478 -18.42 -18.59 -42.09
C MET A 478 -19.16 -19.87 -42.47
N LYS A 479 -20.13 -19.82 -43.39
CA LYS A 479 -20.84 -21.02 -43.85
C LYS A 479 -19.86 -22.09 -44.36
N SER A 480 -18.78 -21.69 -45.03
CA SER A 480 -17.71 -22.59 -45.49
C SER A 480 -16.73 -23.08 -44.40
N ARG A 481 -16.41 -22.29 -43.35
CA ARG A 481 -15.49 -22.71 -42.26
C ARG A 481 -16.18 -23.37 -41.06
N VAL A 482 -17.42 -23.01 -40.78
CA VAL A 482 -18.22 -23.53 -39.66
C VAL A 482 -19.01 -24.76 -40.10
N GLY A 483 -19.53 -24.76 -41.33
CA GLY A 483 -20.30 -25.86 -41.91
C GLY A 483 -21.63 -26.08 -41.17
N ASN A 484 -22.05 -27.34 -41.07
CA ASN A 484 -23.34 -27.75 -40.48
C ASN A 484 -23.54 -27.39 -38.98
N ARG A 485 -22.54 -26.77 -38.34
CA ARG A 485 -22.62 -26.25 -36.96
C ARG A 485 -23.25 -24.86 -36.86
N LEU A 486 -23.41 -24.17 -37.99
CA LEU A 486 -24.09 -22.87 -38.07
C LEU A 486 -25.58 -23.11 -38.37
N PRO A 487 -26.52 -22.63 -37.52
CA PRO A 487 -27.95 -22.79 -37.78
C PRO A 487 -28.42 -22.08 -39.06
N LYS A 488 -29.64 -22.39 -39.50
CA LYS A 488 -30.27 -21.79 -40.67
C LYS A 488 -31.57 -21.11 -40.25
N PHE A 489 -31.77 -19.87 -40.67
CA PHE A 489 -33.07 -19.20 -40.52
C PHE A 489 -34.11 -19.86 -41.43
N SER A 490 -35.33 -20.06 -40.94
CA SER A 490 -36.47 -20.29 -41.84
C SER A 490 -36.79 -19.02 -42.64
N GLN A 491 -37.57 -19.16 -43.72
CA GLN A 491 -37.89 -18.01 -44.59
C GLN A 491 -38.64 -16.88 -43.85
N ALA A 492 -39.46 -17.22 -42.84
CA ALA A 492 -40.14 -16.25 -42.00
C ALA A 492 -39.18 -15.54 -41.01
N GLU A 493 -38.23 -16.28 -40.43
CA GLU A 493 -37.25 -15.71 -39.49
C GLU A 493 -36.20 -14.85 -40.21
N ALA A 494 -35.77 -15.27 -41.41
CA ALA A 494 -34.92 -14.47 -42.27
C ALA A 494 -35.60 -13.14 -42.64
N ALA A 495 -36.92 -13.15 -42.90
CA ALA A 495 -37.70 -11.95 -43.17
C ALA A 495 -37.92 -11.06 -41.93
N LEU A 496 -37.97 -11.64 -40.71
CA LEU A 496 -38.11 -10.90 -39.46
C LEU A 496 -36.79 -10.27 -38.99
N VAL A 497 -35.67 -10.99 -39.12
CA VAL A 497 -34.32 -10.55 -38.73
C VAL A 497 -33.77 -9.53 -39.73
N LYS A 498 -34.05 -9.70 -41.03
CA LYS A 498 -33.62 -8.76 -42.07
C LYS A 498 -34.30 -7.41 -41.91
N GLY A 499 -33.49 -6.37 -41.72
CA GLY A 499 -33.97 -5.00 -41.53
C GLY A 499 -34.59 -4.75 -40.16
N SER A 500 -34.36 -5.61 -39.14
CA SER A 500 -34.86 -5.41 -37.76
C SER A 500 -34.18 -4.28 -36.99
N LEU A 501 -33.43 -3.43 -37.69
CA LEU A 501 -32.50 -2.46 -37.13
C LEU A 501 -32.67 -1.12 -37.85
N ASP A 502 -32.94 -0.07 -37.08
CA ASP A 502 -33.03 1.32 -37.55
C ASP A 502 -31.65 2.03 -37.48
N PHE A 503 -30.78 1.65 -36.53
CA PHE A 503 -29.39 2.13 -36.45
C PHE A 503 -28.43 1.05 -35.92
N LEU A 504 -27.19 1.06 -36.39
CA LEU A 504 -26.13 0.18 -35.89
C LEU A 504 -25.15 0.96 -35.02
N GLY A 505 -25.08 0.62 -33.73
CA GLY A 505 -23.93 0.98 -32.93
C GLY A 505 -22.76 0.05 -33.24
N ILE A 506 -21.58 0.59 -33.54
CA ILE A 506 -20.34 -0.17 -33.52
C ILE A 506 -19.56 0.30 -32.29
N SER A 507 -19.59 -0.49 -31.21
CA SER A 507 -18.85 -0.17 -29.98
C SER A 507 -17.38 -0.50 -30.19
N HIS A 508 -16.65 0.50 -30.66
CA HIS A 508 -15.29 0.37 -31.16
C HIS A 508 -14.26 0.56 -30.05
N PHE A 509 -13.91 -0.53 -29.36
CA PHE A 509 -12.93 -0.50 -28.27
C PHE A 509 -11.47 -0.45 -28.74
N THR A 510 -11.14 -0.99 -29.93
CA THR A 510 -9.82 -0.82 -30.56
C THR A 510 -9.82 -1.15 -32.06
N SER A 511 -8.95 -0.50 -32.83
CA SER A 511 -8.67 -0.87 -34.22
C SER A 511 -7.57 -1.92 -34.25
N LEU A 512 -7.97 -3.20 -34.33
CA LEU A 512 -7.02 -4.29 -34.50
C LEU A 512 -6.45 -4.26 -35.91
N TYR A 513 -5.19 -3.85 -36.00
CA TYR A 513 -4.38 -4.02 -37.20
C TYR A 513 -4.12 -5.52 -37.45
N VAL A 514 -5.01 -6.14 -38.23
CA VAL A 514 -4.85 -7.47 -38.82
C VAL A 514 -3.88 -7.40 -39.99
N LYS A 515 -2.63 -7.06 -39.67
CA LYS A 515 -1.52 -7.75 -40.31
C LYS A 515 -1.69 -9.25 -40.03
N ASP A 516 -0.91 -10.08 -40.70
CA ASP A 516 -0.28 -11.21 -40.03
C ASP A 516 0.59 -10.67 -38.87
N ASN A 517 -0.04 -10.36 -37.72
CA ASN A 517 0.48 -9.32 -36.81
C ASN A 517 1.05 -9.81 -35.49
N SER A 518 2.38 -9.77 -35.46
CA SER A 518 3.19 -9.86 -34.25
C SER A 518 3.45 -8.50 -33.52
N ALA A 519 3.17 -7.30 -34.08
CA ALA A 519 3.22 -5.97 -33.37
C ALA A 519 2.84 -4.71 -34.22
N LYS A 520 2.15 -3.68 -33.64
CA LYS A 520 2.12 -2.24 -34.11
C LYS A 520 1.42 -1.20 -33.15
N ILE A 521 1.36 0.11 -33.52
CA ILE A 521 1.26 1.37 -32.68
C ILE A 521 0.72 2.63 -33.50
N THR A 522 0.60 3.93 -33.06
CA THR A 522 -0.55 4.76 -32.49
C THR A 522 -0.40 6.32 -32.79
N LYS A 523 -1.02 7.30 -32.03
CA LYS A 523 -0.79 8.80 -31.74
C LYS A 523 -1.92 9.89 -32.00
N ILE A 524 -1.72 11.09 -31.34
CA ILE A 524 -2.07 14.00 -31.41
C ILE A 524 -3.14 14.97 -30.48
N LEU A 525 -3.57 16.28 -30.69
CA LEU A 525 -3.74 17.30 -29.53
C LEU A 525 -4.38 18.80 -29.59
N LEU A 526 -4.53 19.53 -28.41
CA LEU A 526 -4.63 21.03 -28.01
C LEU A 526 -5.72 21.76 -27.09
N ASN A 527 -5.96 23.09 -27.29
CA ASN A 527 -5.71 24.36 -26.48
C ASN A 527 -6.90 24.93 -25.61
N ASP A 528 -7.08 26.15 -25.02
CA ASP A 528 -6.39 27.42 -24.53
C ASP A 528 -7.39 28.19 -23.54
N ALA A 529 -7.35 29.43 -22.97
CA ALA A 529 -6.44 30.60 -22.74
C ALA A 529 -6.96 31.52 -21.56
N MET A 530 -6.11 32.40 -20.97
CA MET A 530 -6.37 33.72 -20.28
C MET A 530 -7.52 33.95 -19.22
N THR A 531 -7.54 34.91 -18.26
CA THR A 531 -6.61 35.79 -17.47
C THR A 531 -7.36 36.39 -16.23
N ASP A 532 -6.66 36.69 -15.11
CA ASP A 532 -6.86 37.78 -14.11
C ASP A 532 -8.27 38.08 -13.45
N HIS A 533 -8.55 39.04 -12.53
CA HIS A 533 -7.77 40.04 -11.71
C HIS A 533 -8.46 40.37 -10.34
N GLY A 534 -7.88 41.22 -9.45
CA GLY A 534 -8.61 42.11 -8.50
C GLY A 534 -9.27 41.56 -7.22
N ALA A 535 -8.49 41.11 -6.22
CA ALA A 535 -8.92 40.79 -4.84
C ALA A 535 -10.19 39.91 -4.70
N ILE A 536 -10.15 38.71 -5.28
CA ILE A 536 -11.30 37.79 -5.40
C ILE A 536 -11.27 36.67 -4.33
N PHE A 537 -12.41 36.42 -3.67
CA PHE A 537 -12.69 35.13 -3.03
C PHE A 537 -12.77 34.05 -4.11
N LEU A 538 -11.93 33.01 -4.05
CA LEU A 538 -11.98 31.90 -5.02
C LEU A 538 -13.42 31.36 -5.12
N PRO A 539 -14.04 31.34 -6.32
CA PRO A 539 -15.43 30.92 -6.47
C PRO A 539 -15.65 29.46 -6.05
N PHE A 540 -14.61 28.62 -6.04
CA PHE A 540 -14.68 27.23 -5.56
C PHE A 540 -13.61 26.93 -4.50
N ASN A 541 -14.07 26.79 -3.24
CA ASN A 541 -13.34 26.21 -2.12
C ASN A 541 -14.04 24.91 -1.72
N GLY A 542 -13.49 23.78 -2.14
CA GLY A 542 -14.12 22.47 -2.02
C GLY A 542 -13.29 21.39 -1.33
N THR A 543 -13.92 20.23 -1.20
CA THR A 543 -13.25 18.97 -0.88
C THR A 543 -13.48 17.98 -2.03
N HIS A 544 -12.50 17.12 -2.30
CA HIS A 544 -12.58 16.10 -3.34
C HIS A 544 -12.57 14.70 -2.73
N ILE A 545 -13.34 13.79 -3.33
CA ILE A 545 -13.18 12.34 -3.16
C ILE A 545 -13.39 11.62 -4.51
N ILE A 546 -12.65 10.53 -4.74
CA ILE A 546 -12.79 9.68 -5.94
C ILE A 546 -13.81 8.59 -5.62
N GLY A 547 -14.89 8.49 -6.39
CA GLY A 547 -16.05 7.62 -6.12
C GLY A 547 -15.67 6.17 -5.84
N GLU A 548 -14.80 5.57 -6.66
CA GLU A 548 -14.34 4.17 -6.46
C GLU A 548 -13.80 3.92 -5.02
N ILE A 549 -12.98 4.82 -4.46
CA ILE A 549 -12.30 4.61 -3.16
C ILE A 549 -13.13 4.97 -1.91
N VAL A 550 -14.40 5.31 -2.10
CA VAL A 550 -15.32 5.65 -1.00
C VAL A 550 -16.74 5.14 -1.15
N GLU A 551 -17.26 4.97 -2.37
CA GLU A 551 -18.61 4.46 -2.60
C GLU A 551 -18.80 3.12 -1.89
N GLY A 552 -17.84 2.20 -2.07
CA GLY A 552 -18.01 0.80 -1.71
C GLY A 552 -19.14 0.17 -2.54
N ALA A 553 -19.98 -0.62 -1.87
CA ALA A 553 -21.16 -1.23 -2.45
C ALA A 553 -20.87 -1.95 -3.78
N VAL A 554 -19.74 -2.67 -3.83
CA VAL A 554 -19.15 -3.12 -5.11
C VAL A 554 -19.90 -4.26 -5.80
N LYS A 555 -20.86 -4.87 -5.10
CA LYS A 555 -21.71 -6.01 -5.50
C LYS A 555 -23.20 -5.66 -5.52
N GLU A 556 -23.55 -4.41 -5.22
CA GLU A 556 -24.92 -3.96 -4.99
C GLU A 556 -25.47 -3.21 -6.20
N ASP A 557 -26.80 -3.18 -6.32
CA ASP A 557 -27.58 -2.47 -7.33
C ASP A 557 -26.96 -2.53 -8.74
N GLY A 558 -26.70 -3.76 -9.20
CA GLY A 558 -26.25 -4.05 -10.56
C GLY A 558 -24.80 -3.68 -10.90
N LYS A 559 -24.01 -3.07 -10.00
CA LYS A 559 -22.65 -2.62 -10.31
C LYS A 559 -21.76 -3.76 -10.86
N GLY A 560 -21.06 -3.47 -11.96
CA GLY A 560 -20.08 -4.36 -12.57
C GLY A 560 -18.71 -4.39 -11.89
N GLN A 561 -17.86 -5.32 -12.33
CA GLN A 561 -16.51 -5.50 -11.79
C GLN A 561 -15.49 -4.55 -12.45
N SER A 562 -14.79 -3.76 -11.63
CA SER A 562 -13.71 -2.86 -12.05
C SER A 562 -12.31 -3.49 -12.08
N VAL A 563 -11.33 -2.77 -12.63
CA VAL A 563 -9.90 -3.12 -12.54
C VAL A 563 -9.41 -3.08 -11.09
N TRP A 564 -9.90 -2.13 -10.29
CA TRP A 564 -9.52 -1.99 -8.88
C TRP A 564 -10.16 -3.07 -8.01
N ASP A 565 -11.41 -3.47 -8.30
CA ASP A 565 -12.07 -4.62 -7.69
C ASP A 565 -11.21 -5.88 -7.92
N THR A 566 -10.67 -6.06 -9.13
CA THR A 566 -9.88 -7.25 -9.47
C THR A 566 -8.43 -7.18 -8.97
N PHE A 567 -7.83 -5.98 -8.97
CA PHE A 567 -6.45 -5.75 -8.55
C PHE A 567 -6.29 -5.80 -7.03
N SER A 568 -7.21 -5.18 -6.27
CA SER A 568 -7.18 -5.19 -4.81
C SER A 568 -7.38 -6.60 -4.23
N HIS A 569 -8.27 -7.40 -4.82
CA HIS A 569 -8.43 -8.82 -4.50
C HIS A 569 -7.24 -9.71 -4.89
N THR A 570 -6.22 -9.20 -5.59
CA THR A 570 -5.02 -9.98 -5.93
C THR A 570 -4.04 -9.96 -4.75
N PRO A 571 -3.72 -11.11 -4.11
CA PRO A 571 -2.92 -11.13 -2.89
C PRO A 571 -1.54 -10.47 -3.04
N GLY A 572 -1.18 -9.62 -2.07
CA GLY A 572 0.10 -8.91 -2.05
C GLY A 572 0.22 -7.75 -3.05
N LYS A 573 -0.90 -7.25 -3.61
CA LYS A 573 -0.92 -6.00 -4.39
C LYS A 573 -1.18 -4.75 -3.56
N ILE A 574 -1.85 -4.89 -2.42
CA ILE A 574 -2.16 -3.83 -1.47
C ILE A 574 -1.36 -4.09 -0.18
N LEU A 575 -0.68 -3.06 0.34
CA LEU A 575 0.34 -3.19 1.39
C LEU A 575 -0.21 -3.71 2.73
N ASP A 576 -1.46 -3.40 3.04
CA ASP A 576 -2.17 -3.87 4.25
C ASP A 576 -3.18 -4.99 3.99
N PHE A 577 -3.17 -5.55 2.77
CA PHE A 577 -4.06 -6.62 2.31
C PHE A 577 -5.57 -6.27 2.32
N SER A 578 -5.93 -4.98 2.43
CA SER A 578 -7.31 -4.52 2.30
C SER A 578 -7.80 -4.45 0.84
N ASN A 579 -9.11 -4.36 0.66
CA ASN A 579 -9.77 -4.07 -0.62
C ASN A 579 -10.77 -2.90 -0.49
N ASP A 580 -11.30 -2.50 -1.64
CA ASP A 580 -12.17 -1.33 -1.81
C ASP A 580 -13.68 -1.70 -1.78
N ASP A 581 -14.02 -2.91 -1.32
CA ASP A 581 -15.40 -3.45 -1.37
C ASP A 581 -16.42 -2.58 -0.63
N ILE A 582 -15.94 -1.89 0.41
CA ILE A 582 -16.73 -1.05 1.31
C ILE A 582 -16.33 0.44 1.19
N GLY A 583 -15.10 0.75 0.74
CA GLY A 583 -14.59 2.13 0.71
C GLY A 583 -14.76 2.82 2.06
N VAL A 584 -15.65 3.82 2.13
CA VAL A 584 -16.20 4.35 3.40
C VAL A 584 -17.73 4.44 3.37
N ASP A 585 -18.35 3.58 2.57
CA ASP A 585 -19.80 3.41 2.45
C ASP A 585 -20.53 4.70 2.00
N GLN A 586 -19.87 5.51 1.16
CA GLN A 586 -20.46 6.74 0.61
C GLN A 586 -21.68 6.44 -0.28
N TYR A 587 -21.78 5.24 -0.87
CA TYR A 587 -22.96 4.85 -1.66
C TYR A 587 -24.25 4.99 -0.84
N HIS A 588 -24.22 4.58 0.43
CA HIS A 588 -25.33 4.75 1.37
C HIS A 588 -25.25 6.06 2.19
N ARG A 589 -24.05 6.60 2.43
CA ARG A 589 -23.81 7.70 3.41
C ARG A 589 -23.51 9.07 2.82
N PHE A 590 -23.64 9.27 1.51
CA PHE A 590 -23.39 10.58 0.88
C PHE A 590 -24.16 11.75 1.54
N LYS A 591 -25.36 11.49 2.09
CA LYS A 591 -26.15 12.48 2.86
C LYS A 591 -25.48 12.89 4.19
N GLU A 592 -24.78 11.98 4.87
CA GLU A 592 -23.92 12.31 6.03
C GLU A 592 -22.73 13.16 5.58
N ASP A 593 -22.04 12.73 4.52
CA ASP A 593 -20.83 13.39 4.01
C ASP A 593 -21.11 14.83 3.51
N ILE A 594 -22.25 15.07 2.87
CA ILE A 594 -22.71 16.42 2.49
C ILE A 594 -22.95 17.31 3.73
N GLN A 595 -23.50 16.76 4.81
CA GLN A 595 -23.67 17.53 6.05
C GLN A 595 -22.31 17.90 6.66
N LEU A 596 -21.29 17.05 6.57
CA LEU A 596 -19.92 17.40 6.99
C LEU A 596 -19.34 18.54 6.13
N MET A 597 -19.62 18.56 4.83
CA MET A 597 -19.23 19.65 3.93
C MET A 597 -19.93 20.98 4.26
N LYS A 598 -21.21 20.93 4.61
CA LYS A 598 -22.01 22.07 5.10
C LYS A 598 -21.42 22.61 6.40
N ASP A 599 -21.09 21.71 7.32
CA ASP A 599 -20.41 22.01 8.57
C ASP A 599 -19.03 22.65 8.40
N LEU A 600 -18.27 22.26 7.36
CA LEU A 600 -17.00 22.88 6.98
C LEU A 600 -17.13 24.25 6.29
N ARG A 601 -18.31 24.61 5.77
CA ARG A 601 -18.56 25.78 4.89
C ARG A 601 -17.82 25.73 3.54
N THR A 602 -17.56 24.54 3.01
CA THR A 602 -17.17 24.40 1.59
C THR A 602 -18.34 24.81 0.68
N ASN A 603 -18.05 25.28 -0.54
CA ASN A 603 -19.07 25.65 -1.53
C ASN A 603 -19.03 24.83 -2.83
N ALA A 604 -18.07 23.90 -2.94
CA ALA A 604 -17.98 22.99 -4.08
C ALA A 604 -17.64 21.55 -3.65
N TYR A 605 -18.16 20.57 -4.39
CA TYR A 605 -17.72 19.17 -4.29
C TYR A 605 -17.19 18.69 -5.63
N ARG A 606 -16.02 18.04 -5.61
CA ARG A 606 -15.50 17.29 -6.75
C ARG A 606 -15.71 15.82 -6.48
N PHE A 607 -16.25 15.09 -7.46
CA PHE A 607 -16.38 13.63 -7.40
C PHE A 607 -16.21 12.99 -8.77
N SER A 608 -16.10 11.65 -8.78
CA SER A 608 -16.04 10.87 -10.02
C SER A 608 -17.18 9.87 -10.12
N ILE A 609 -17.74 9.74 -11.32
CA ILE A 609 -18.74 8.71 -11.63
C ILE A 609 -18.01 7.39 -11.92
N SER A 610 -18.40 6.33 -11.20
CA SER A 610 -17.92 4.96 -11.38
C SER A 610 -18.52 4.36 -12.66
N TRP A 611 -17.72 4.25 -13.73
CA TRP A 611 -18.15 3.66 -14.99
C TRP A 611 -18.82 2.29 -14.82
N PRO A 612 -18.29 1.31 -14.06
CA PRO A 612 -18.96 0.02 -13.90
C PRO A 612 -20.26 0.09 -13.07
N ARG A 613 -20.54 1.19 -12.35
CA ARG A 613 -21.85 1.41 -11.74
C ARG A 613 -22.89 1.91 -12.75
N ILE A 614 -22.48 2.67 -13.77
CA ILE A 614 -23.35 3.10 -14.89
C ILE A 614 -23.50 2.02 -15.97
N PHE A 615 -22.41 1.38 -16.36
CA PHE A 615 -22.34 0.33 -17.38
C PHE A 615 -21.67 -0.92 -16.80
N PRO A 616 -22.41 -1.86 -16.21
CA PRO A 616 -21.83 -3.04 -15.55
C PRO A 616 -20.97 -3.93 -16.47
N ASN A 617 -21.29 -3.94 -17.76
CA ASN A 617 -20.55 -4.66 -18.80
C ASN A 617 -19.50 -3.79 -19.53
N GLY A 618 -19.22 -2.58 -19.01
CA GLY A 618 -18.31 -1.60 -19.63
C GLY A 618 -18.88 -0.86 -20.85
N SER A 619 -19.94 -1.37 -21.46
CA SER A 619 -20.77 -0.70 -22.48
C SER A 619 -22.09 -1.47 -22.66
N GLY A 620 -23.04 -0.91 -23.39
CA GLY A 620 -24.34 -1.54 -23.66
C GLY A 620 -25.45 -0.92 -22.83
N GLU A 621 -26.23 -1.76 -22.15
CA GLU A 621 -27.30 -1.33 -21.24
C GLU A 621 -26.72 -0.51 -20.08
N ILE A 622 -27.42 0.57 -19.74
CA ILE A 622 -27.19 1.32 -18.51
C ILE A 622 -27.81 0.57 -17.33
N ASN A 623 -27.23 0.76 -16.16
CA ASN A 623 -27.79 0.36 -14.89
C ASN A 623 -28.52 1.54 -14.27
N ASP A 624 -29.85 1.56 -14.37
CA ASP A 624 -30.67 2.70 -13.95
C ASP A 624 -30.50 3.03 -12.46
N ALA A 625 -30.39 2.02 -11.58
CA ALA A 625 -30.11 2.25 -10.16
C ALA A 625 -28.76 2.94 -9.91
N GLY A 626 -27.77 2.69 -10.77
CA GLY A 626 -26.49 3.40 -10.77
C GLY A 626 -26.62 4.86 -11.24
N VAL A 627 -27.50 5.13 -12.20
CA VAL A 627 -27.83 6.49 -12.66
C VAL A 627 -28.60 7.25 -11.58
N ASP A 628 -29.61 6.62 -10.97
CA ASP A 628 -30.44 7.19 -9.91
C ASP A 628 -29.63 7.52 -8.65
N HIS A 629 -28.66 6.69 -8.27
CA HIS A 629 -27.73 7.02 -7.19
C HIS A 629 -27.00 8.36 -7.42
N TYR A 630 -26.42 8.57 -8.61
CA TYR A 630 -25.74 9.84 -8.90
C TYR A 630 -26.73 11.00 -9.08
N ASN A 631 -27.94 10.76 -9.58
CA ASN A 631 -29.00 11.76 -9.61
C ASN A 631 -29.39 12.21 -8.18
N GLU A 632 -29.62 11.27 -7.26
CA GLU A 632 -29.88 11.60 -5.84
C GLU A 632 -28.71 12.36 -5.22
N PHE A 633 -27.46 11.95 -5.50
CA PHE A 633 -26.27 12.62 -4.97
C PHE A 633 -26.12 14.05 -5.49
N ILE A 634 -26.28 14.24 -6.80
CA ILE A 634 -26.29 15.55 -7.47
C ILE A 634 -27.41 16.44 -6.91
N ASN A 635 -28.63 15.91 -6.79
CA ASN A 635 -29.76 16.66 -6.25
C ASN A 635 -29.54 17.07 -4.78
N ALA A 636 -28.93 16.22 -3.97
CA ALA A 636 -28.57 16.54 -2.58
C ALA A 636 -27.44 17.59 -2.48
N LEU A 637 -26.51 17.63 -3.43
CA LEU A 637 -25.49 18.68 -3.52
C LEU A 637 -26.08 20.03 -3.95
N VAL A 638 -26.96 20.02 -4.97
CA VAL A 638 -27.62 21.22 -5.51
C VAL A 638 -28.59 21.83 -4.51
N ALA A 639 -29.33 21.02 -3.74
CA ALA A 639 -30.22 21.48 -2.67
C ALA A 639 -29.48 22.19 -1.52
N GLU A 640 -28.15 22.06 -1.46
CA GLU A 640 -27.26 22.70 -0.48
C GLU A 640 -26.41 23.83 -1.10
N GLU A 641 -26.85 24.36 -2.26
CA GLU A 641 -26.21 25.44 -3.05
C GLU A 641 -24.74 25.17 -3.43
N ARG A 642 -24.35 23.89 -3.59
CA ARG A 642 -22.96 23.50 -3.89
C ARG A 642 -22.72 23.44 -5.39
N THR A 643 -21.62 24.05 -5.85
CA THR A 643 -21.16 23.84 -7.24
C THR A 643 -20.45 22.49 -7.38
N MET A 644 -20.59 21.85 -8.54
CA MET A 644 -20.08 20.49 -8.77
C MET A 644 -18.95 20.47 -9.81
N GLU A 645 -17.92 19.67 -9.57
CA GLU A 645 -16.95 19.26 -10.58
C GLU A 645 -17.01 17.73 -10.74
N ILE A 646 -17.50 17.26 -11.90
CA ILE A 646 -17.80 15.85 -12.15
C ILE A 646 -16.77 15.27 -13.13
N LEU A 647 -16.16 14.15 -12.76
CA LEU A 647 -15.18 13.43 -13.60
C LEU A 647 -15.67 12.01 -13.96
N PRO A 648 -15.87 11.67 -15.25
CA PRO A 648 -16.05 10.27 -15.66
C PRO A 648 -14.75 9.49 -15.46
N ARG A 649 -14.75 8.36 -14.72
CA ARG A 649 -13.54 7.54 -14.48
C ARG A 649 -13.58 6.22 -15.25
N HIS A 650 -12.50 5.87 -15.93
CA HIS A 650 -12.38 4.58 -16.63
C HIS A 650 -12.04 3.44 -15.65
N ALA A 651 -12.94 2.48 -15.52
CA ALA A 651 -12.72 1.22 -14.83
C ALA A 651 -13.05 0.04 -15.76
N PHE A 652 -12.03 -0.58 -16.34
CA PHE A 652 -12.18 -1.73 -17.24
C PHE A 652 -12.51 -3.03 -16.48
N ARG A 653 -12.95 -4.07 -17.19
CA ARG A 653 -13.02 -5.45 -16.65
C ARG A 653 -11.73 -6.19 -16.96
N ASN A 654 -11.28 -7.09 -16.06
CA ASN A 654 -10.04 -7.85 -16.26
C ASN A 654 -10.14 -8.89 -17.39
N SER A 655 -9.43 -8.65 -18.49
CA SER A 655 -9.05 -9.70 -19.47
C SER A 655 -7.63 -10.19 -19.15
N GLY A 656 -7.47 -11.49 -18.87
CA GLY A 656 -6.26 -12.08 -18.27
C GLY A 656 -4.94 -11.62 -18.89
N ILE A 657 -4.03 -11.13 -18.03
CA ILE A 657 -2.80 -10.43 -18.43
C ILE A 657 -1.72 -11.42 -18.91
N GLY A 658 -1.42 -11.37 -20.21
CA GLY A 658 -0.11 -11.76 -20.75
C GLY A 658 0.94 -10.66 -20.51
N SER A 659 2.23 -10.95 -20.72
CA SER A 659 3.31 -10.03 -20.39
C SER A 659 3.29 -8.72 -21.20
N GLY A 660 2.87 -7.63 -20.55
CA GLY A 660 2.90 -6.27 -21.11
C GLY A 660 4.30 -5.65 -21.19
N ASN A 661 4.40 -4.54 -21.92
CA ASN A 661 5.64 -3.86 -22.28
C ASN A 661 5.67 -2.39 -21.80
N SER A 662 6.35 -2.18 -20.66
CA SER A 662 6.56 -0.87 -20.02
C SER A 662 7.35 0.15 -20.85
N ALA A 663 7.98 -0.27 -21.96
CA ALA A 663 8.65 0.63 -22.91
C ALA A 663 7.67 1.33 -23.87
N THR A 664 6.45 0.81 -24.03
CA THR A 664 5.53 1.20 -25.10
C THR A 664 4.11 1.44 -24.61
N GLU A 665 3.57 0.58 -23.74
CA GLU A 665 2.17 0.65 -23.29
C GLU A 665 1.81 1.98 -22.61
N PRO A 666 2.65 2.59 -21.75
CA PRO A 666 2.35 3.93 -21.22
C PRO A 666 2.15 4.98 -22.33
N TYR A 667 2.98 4.94 -23.38
CA TYR A 667 2.88 5.80 -24.56
C TYR A 667 1.76 5.45 -25.55
N ILE A 668 1.04 4.32 -25.32
CA ILE A 668 -0.17 3.88 -26.03
C ILE A 668 -1.44 4.14 -25.19
N VAL A 669 -1.35 4.10 -23.86
CA VAL A 669 -2.48 4.32 -22.94
C VAL A 669 -2.70 5.81 -22.68
N GLY A 670 -1.64 6.53 -22.27
CA GLY A 670 -1.62 7.99 -22.27
C GLY A 670 -1.88 8.58 -23.66
N HIS A 671 -1.80 7.73 -24.69
CA HIS A 671 -2.23 8.04 -26.03
C HIS A 671 -3.75 8.16 -26.17
N ASN A 672 -4.44 7.04 -25.98
CA ASN A 672 -5.86 6.98 -26.28
C ASN A 672 -6.66 7.82 -25.27
N ILE A 673 -6.14 8.07 -24.07
CA ILE A 673 -6.67 9.06 -23.11
C ILE A 673 -6.83 10.45 -23.76
N LEU A 674 -5.80 10.96 -24.46
CA LEU A 674 -5.88 12.26 -25.15
C LEU A 674 -6.92 12.24 -26.25
N ARG A 675 -6.85 11.26 -27.16
CA ARG A 675 -7.80 11.08 -28.29
C ARG A 675 -9.25 11.00 -27.79
N SER A 676 -9.51 10.26 -26.71
CA SER A 676 -10.81 10.16 -26.07
C SER A 676 -11.27 11.46 -25.43
N HIS A 677 -10.42 12.11 -24.62
CA HIS A 677 -10.75 13.37 -23.94
C HIS A 677 -11.31 14.42 -24.90
N ALA A 678 -10.63 14.65 -26.02
CA ALA A 678 -11.05 15.65 -26.98
C ALA A 678 -12.19 15.18 -27.92
N THR A 679 -12.33 13.88 -28.15
CA THR A 679 -13.54 13.35 -28.81
C THR A 679 -14.77 13.65 -27.92
N VAL A 680 -14.64 13.49 -26.61
CA VAL A 680 -15.67 13.87 -25.64
C VAL A 680 -15.86 15.39 -25.59
N ALA A 681 -14.79 16.20 -25.63
CA ALA A 681 -14.89 17.67 -25.66
C ALA A 681 -15.58 18.20 -26.93
N ASP A 682 -15.31 17.61 -28.10
CA ASP A 682 -15.96 17.94 -29.37
C ASP A 682 -17.44 17.54 -29.37
N ILE A 683 -17.77 16.35 -28.87
CA ILE A 683 -19.16 15.91 -28.65
C ILE A 683 -19.88 16.87 -27.68
N TYR A 684 -19.25 17.19 -26.55
CA TYR A 684 -19.80 18.10 -25.54
C TYR A 684 -20.10 19.47 -26.14
N ARG A 685 -19.16 20.06 -26.87
CA ARG A 685 -19.33 21.39 -27.48
C ARG A 685 -20.34 21.41 -28.61
N LYS A 686 -20.39 20.38 -29.46
CA LYS A 686 -21.34 20.31 -30.59
C LYS A 686 -22.78 19.96 -30.18
N LYS A 687 -22.98 19.23 -29.07
CA LYS A 687 -24.31 18.73 -28.67
C LYS A 687 -24.87 19.33 -27.37
N TYR A 688 -24.01 19.65 -26.40
CA TYR A 688 -24.45 19.89 -25.02
C TYR A 688 -24.09 21.27 -24.47
N LYS A 689 -22.95 21.87 -24.84
CA LYS A 689 -22.48 23.15 -24.27
C LYS A 689 -23.49 24.30 -24.45
N ASN A 690 -24.18 24.38 -25.60
CA ASN A 690 -25.20 25.40 -25.86
C ASN A 690 -26.52 25.18 -25.08
N ILE A 691 -26.70 24.01 -24.46
CA ILE A 691 -27.93 23.63 -23.71
C ILE A 691 -27.64 23.63 -22.20
N GLN A 692 -26.44 23.19 -21.80
CA GLN A 692 -26.04 22.97 -20.40
C GLN A 692 -25.15 24.09 -19.84
N GLY A 693 -24.55 24.94 -20.68
CA GLY A 693 -23.74 26.09 -20.27
C GLY A 693 -22.38 25.79 -19.59
N GLY A 694 -22.14 24.55 -19.17
CA GLY A 694 -20.94 24.15 -18.43
C GLY A 694 -19.65 24.11 -19.25
N SER A 695 -18.54 23.89 -18.55
CA SER A 695 -17.18 23.81 -19.10
C SER A 695 -16.61 22.38 -19.01
N ILE A 696 -15.75 22.01 -19.96
CA ILE A 696 -15.02 20.73 -19.93
C ILE A 696 -13.50 20.93 -19.84
N GLY A 697 -12.82 20.08 -19.08
CA GLY A 697 -11.38 20.13 -18.87
C GLY A 697 -10.76 18.74 -18.74
N THR A 698 -9.50 18.69 -18.30
CA THR A 698 -8.84 17.45 -17.86
C THR A 698 -8.03 17.71 -16.59
N ILE A 699 -7.70 16.65 -15.87
CA ILE A 699 -7.02 16.72 -14.58
C ILE A 699 -5.64 16.07 -14.67
N LEU A 700 -4.59 16.83 -14.38
CA LEU A 700 -3.19 16.42 -14.52
C LEU A 700 -2.50 16.36 -13.15
N ALA A 701 -1.92 15.21 -12.82
CA ALA A 701 -1.13 15.03 -11.61
C ALA A 701 0.34 15.37 -11.87
N THR A 702 0.86 16.42 -11.21
CA THR A 702 2.28 16.75 -11.28
C THR A 702 2.82 17.31 -9.95
N PRO A 703 3.94 16.76 -9.43
CA PRO A 703 4.77 17.50 -8.49
C PRO A 703 5.44 18.68 -9.22
N TRP A 704 6.14 19.54 -8.47
CA TRP A 704 7.07 20.50 -9.08
C TRP A 704 8.51 19.96 -9.09
N PHE A 705 9.37 20.57 -9.92
CA PHE A 705 10.74 20.12 -10.14
C PHE A 705 11.73 21.28 -10.09
N VAL A 706 12.78 21.11 -9.27
CA VAL A 706 13.90 22.03 -9.06
C VAL A 706 15.21 21.30 -9.40
N PRO A 707 16.20 21.92 -10.07
CA PRO A 707 17.47 21.26 -10.31
C PRO A 707 18.21 21.00 -8.99
N ALA A 708 18.85 19.83 -8.87
CA ALA A 708 19.64 19.49 -7.69
C ALA A 708 20.85 20.43 -7.54
N THR A 709 21.52 20.75 -8.66
CA THR A 709 22.65 21.69 -8.70
C THR A 709 22.47 22.70 -9.83
N ASN A 710 23.19 23.83 -9.77
CA ASN A 710 23.21 24.83 -10.83
C ASN A 710 23.98 24.38 -12.09
N ALA A 711 24.34 23.09 -12.21
CA ALA A 711 24.98 22.55 -13.41
C ALA A 711 23.95 22.39 -14.54
N GLU A 712 24.30 22.85 -15.74
CA GLU A 712 23.42 22.86 -16.92
C GLU A 712 22.70 21.53 -17.18
N LYS A 713 23.39 20.40 -17.00
CA LYS A 713 22.79 19.06 -17.14
C LYS A 713 21.59 18.82 -16.22
N ASP A 714 21.62 19.31 -14.97
CA ASP A 714 20.54 19.15 -13.99
C ASP A 714 19.39 20.12 -14.28
N ILE A 715 19.69 21.31 -14.84
CA ILE A 715 18.70 22.27 -15.34
C ILE A 715 17.95 21.67 -16.54
N VAL A 716 18.67 21.15 -17.54
CA VAL A 716 18.07 20.45 -18.69
C VAL A 716 17.32 19.20 -18.23
N ALA A 717 17.83 18.42 -17.27
CA ALA A 717 17.09 17.30 -16.69
C ALA A 717 15.80 17.73 -15.99
N THR A 718 15.80 18.88 -15.30
CA THR A 718 14.60 19.46 -14.69
C THR A 718 13.56 19.85 -15.72
N GLN A 719 13.96 20.40 -16.87
CA GLN A 719 13.01 20.69 -17.95
C GLN A 719 12.44 19.40 -18.55
N ARG A 720 13.25 18.35 -18.73
CA ARG A 720 12.75 17.03 -19.16
C ARG A 720 11.77 16.41 -18.15
N ALA A 721 11.98 16.60 -16.84
CA ALA A 721 11.03 16.15 -15.82
C ALA A 721 9.67 16.84 -16.00
N LYS A 722 9.64 18.16 -16.20
CA LYS A 722 8.42 18.93 -16.48
C LYS A 722 7.75 18.49 -17.77
N ASP A 723 8.52 18.27 -18.84
CA ASP A 723 8.02 17.79 -20.13
C ASP A 723 7.41 16.39 -20.04
N PHE A 724 7.99 15.45 -19.29
CA PHE A 724 7.48 14.08 -19.18
C PHE A 724 6.32 13.93 -18.18
N MET A 725 6.14 14.86 -17.24
CA MET A 725 5.11 14.76 -16.18
C MET A 725 3.90 15.67 -16.42
N LEU A 726 4.14 16.93 -16.81
CA LEU A 726 3.09 17.89 -17.16
C LEU A 726 2.94 17.97 -18.68
N GLY A 727 4.05 18.18 -19.39
CA GLY A 727 4.05 18.38 -20.84
C GLY A 727 3.60 17.17 -21.66
N TRP A 728 3.63 15.96 -21.08
CA TRP A 728 3.17 14.74 -21.77
C TRP A 728 1.66 14.75 -22.01
N PHE A 729 0.90 15.52 -21.23
CA PHE A 729 -0.53 15.74 -21.47
C PHE A 729 -0.86 17.20 -21.77
N LEU A 730 -0.11 18.18 -21.23
CA LEU A 730 -0.40 19.60 -21.45
C LEU A 730 0.24 20.20 -22.72
N ASP A 731 1.40 19.77 -23.21
CA ASP A 731 1.81 20.15 -24.58
C ASP A 731 0.81 19.55 -25.61
N PRO A 732 0.29 18.33 -25.38
CA PRO A 732 -0.92 17.80 -26.01
C PRO A 732 -2.25 18.44 -25.71
N LEU A 733 -2.27 19.51 -24.92
CA LEU A 733 -3.46 20.30 -24.72
C LEU A 733 -3.16 21.81 -24.92
N ILE A 734 -2.02 22.20 -25.55
CA ILE A 734 -1.63 23.61 -25.86
C ILE A 734 -0.94 23.96 -27.24
N PHE A 735 0.14 23.30 -27.76
CA PHE A 735 0.91 23.76 -28.99
C PHE A 735 0.75 23.11 -30.39
N GLY A 736 1.07 21.82 -30.56
CA GLY A 736 1.04 21.15 -31.88
C GLY A 736 1.73 19.79 -31.98
N ASP A 737 2.58 19.42 -31.02
CA ASP A 737 3.13 18.06 -30.87
C ASP A 737 3.36 17.74 -29.38
N TYR A 738 3.67 16.49 -29.03
CA TYR A 738 4.31 16.18 -27.74
C TYR A 738 5.62 16.99 -27.59
N PRO A 739 6.13 17.19 -26.35
CA PRO A 739 7.36 17.94 -26.12
C PRO A 739 8.54 17.42 -26.95
N CYS A 740 9.39 18.32 -27.45
CA CYS A 740 10.55 17.95 -28.28
C CYS A 740 11.56 17.05 -27.54
N SER A 741 11.65 17.18 -26.21
CA SER A 741 12.44 16.29 -25.33
C SER A 741 11.88 14.86 -25.27
N MET A 742 10.55 14.69 -25.27
CA MET A 742 9.92 13.37 -25.38
C MET A 742 10.15 12.75 -26.74
N LYS A 743 9.92 13.52 -27.83
CA LYS A 743 10.10 13.05 -29.21
C LYS A 743 11.51 12.53 -29.48
N SER A 744 12.52 13.28 -29.05
CA SER A 744 13.93 12.92 -29.26
C SER A 744 14.40 11.73 -28.41
N ARG A 745 13.84 11.51 -27.21
CA ARG A 745 14.26 10.43 -26.30
C ARG A 745 13.50 9.13 -26.46
N VAL A 746 12.17 9.22 -26.61
CA VAL A 746 11.30 8.03 -26.71
C VAL A 746 11.31 7.47 -28.15
N GLY A 747 11.53 8.34 -29.15
CA GLY A 747 11.69 7.95 -30.56
C GLY A 747 10.44 7.33 -31.15
N SER A 748 10.58 6.28 -31.95
CA SER A 748 9.47 5.60 -32.66
C SER A 748 8.43 4.93 -31.74
N ARG A 749 8.74 4.75 -30.44
CA ARG A 749 7.76 4.32 -29.42
C ARG A 749 6.79 5.44 -29.04
N LEU A 750 7.14 6.70 -29.34
CA LEU A 750 6.27 7.87 -29.27
C LEU A 750 5.70 8.15 -30.68
N PRO A 751 4.44 7.80 -31.00
CA PRO A 751 4.08 7.48 -32.41
C PRO A 751 3.78 8.66 -33.42
N LYS A 752 2.85 8.55 -34.39
CA LYS A 752 2.35 9.69 -35.23
C LYS A 752 0.82 9.74 -35.43
N PHE A 753 0.19 10.91 -35.20
CA PHE A 753 -1.24 11.19 -35.47
C PHE A 753 -1.43 11.61 -36.94
N SER A 754 -2.68 11.89 -37.30
CA SER A 754 -3.06 12.83 -38.35
C SER A 754 -3.03 14.32 -37.94
N GLN A 755 -3.05 15.20 -38.95
CA GLN A 755 -3.35 16.63 -38.80
C GLN A 755 -4.79 16.89 -38.36
N ALA A 756 -5.73 16.00 -38.67
CA ALA A 756 -7.14 16.15 -38.31
C ALA A 756 -7.34 16.02 -36.79
N GLU A 757 -6.65 15.07 -36.15
CA GLU A 757 -6.58 15.00 -34.69
C GLU A 757 -5.86 16.24 -34.14
N ALA A 758 -4.87 16.79 -34.86
CA ALA A 758 -4.20 18.04 -34.50
C ALA A 758 -5.07 19.29 -34.57
N ALA A 759 -6.26 19.17 -35.17
CA ALA A 759 -7.27 20.20 -35.27
C ALA A 759 -8.44 19.93 -34.30
N LEU A 760 -8.90 18.68 -34.20
CA LEU A 760 -9.99 18.24 -33.30
C LEU A 760 -9.66 18.52 -31.84
N LEU A 761 -8.50 18.04 -31.42
CA LEU A 761 -8.02 18.26 -30.08
C LEU A 761 -7.61 19.74 -29.89
N LYS A 762 -7.52 20.56 -30.96
CA LYS A 762 -6.77 21.83 -30.96
C LYS A 762 -7.34 22.97 -30.11
N GLY A 763 -8.50 22.77 -29.49
CA GLY A 763 -9.03 23.66 -28.47
C GLY A 763 -9.65 22.92 -27.30
N SER A 764 -9.36 21.63 -27.07
CA SER A 764 -10.22 20.71 -26.30
C SER A 764 -10.44 21.03 -24.81
N LEU A 765 -9.70 21.97 -24.22
CA LEU A 765 -9.92 22.45 -22.86
C LEU A 765 -10.73 23.75 -22.82
N ASP A 766 -11.58 23.87 -21.81
CA ASP A 766 -12.07 25.15 -21.26
C ASP A 766 -11.30 25.52 -19.96
N PHE A 767 -10.67 24.55 -19.29
CA PHE A 767 -9.80 24.72 -18.11
C PHE A 767 -8.87 23.51 -17.92
N VAL A 768 -7.85 23.63 -17.07
CA VAL A 768 -7.02 22.50 -16.60
C VAL A 768 -7.12 22.31 -15.08
N GLY A 769 -7.40 21.09 -14.64
CA GLY A 769 -7.27 20.67 -13.24
C GLY A 769 -5.85 20.22 -12.93
N ILE A 770 -5.33 20.63 -11.78
CA ILE A 770 -3.98 20.31 -11.32
C ILE A 770 -4.04 19.61 -9.97
N ASN A 771 -3.62 18.34 -9.94
CA ASN A 771 -3.37 17.60 -8.71
C ASN A 771 -1.89 17.78 -8.32
N HIS A 772 -1.63 18.46 -7.21
CA HIS A 772 -0.27 18.83 -6.78
C HIS A 772 -0.08 18.63 -5.28
N PHE A 773 1.00 17.91 -4.89
CA PHE A 773 1.22 17.50 -3.51
C PHE A 773 2.60 17.87 -2.94
N THR A 774 3.65 17.92 -3.78
CA THR A 774 5.06 17.93 -3.34
C THR A 774 5.98 18.47 -4.45
N THR A 775 7.25 18.71 -4.13
CA THR A 775 8.30 19.10 -5.07
C THR A 775 9.50 18.16 -4.94
N TYR A 776 10.19 17.86 -6.04
CA TYR A 776 11.40 17.02 -6.04
C TYR A 776 12.62 17.75 -6.62
N TYR A 777 13.80 17.44 -6.08
CA TYR A 777 15.06 17.75 -6.75
C TYR A 777 15.29 16.78 -7.92
N VAL A 778 15.77 17.31 -9.04
CA VAL A 778 16.09 16.53 -10.24
C VAL A 778 17.58 16.59 -10.55
N LYS A 779 18.17 15.42 -10.81
CA LYS A 779 19.56 15.27 -11.25
C LYS A 779 19.62 14.56 -12.60
N ASP A 780 20.59 14.89 -13.45
CA ASP A 780 20.78 14.15 -14.70
C ASP A 780 21.23 12.70 -14.46
N ASP A 781 20.54 11.76 -15.10
CA ASP A 781 20.83 10.32 -15.08
C ASP A 781 21.12 9.81 -16.52
N SER A 782 21.53 10.69 -17.44
CA SER A 782 21.69 10.35 -18.86
C SER A 782 22.91 9.47 -19.15
N ILE A 783 23.81 9.30 -18.17
CA ILE A 783 25.10 8.62 -18.30
C ILE A 783 25.13 7.25 -17.59
N ASN A 784 24.23 6.99 -16.62
CA ASN A 784 24.43 5.92 -15.64
C ASN A 784 23.51 4.69 -15.81
N ILE A 785 23.80 3.66 -15.00
CA ILE A 785 23.41 2.25 -15.16
C ILE A 785 21.96 1.99 -15.58
N THR A 786 20.97 2.75 -15.10
CA THR A 786 19.55 2.40 -15.27
C THR A 786 19.18 2.24 -16.75
N LYS A 787 19.71 3.09 -17.64
CA LYS A 787 19.44 3.06 -19.09
C LYS A 787 20.09 1.88 -19.85
N ARG A 788 20.98 1.12 -19.20
CA ARG A 788 21.56 -0.14 -19.73
C ARG A 788 20.78 -1.38 -19.31
N ILE A 789 20.01 -1.32 -18.22
CA ILE A 789 19.30 -2.47 -17.64
C ILE A 789 17.79 -2.39 -17.89
N LEU A 790 17.22 -1.20 -17.77
CA LEU A 790 15.81 -0.92 -18.00
C LEU A 790 15.64 -0.01 -19.23
N LYS A 791 14.66 -0.35 -20.08
CA LYS A 791 14.26 0.42 -21.26
C LYS A 791 12.77 0.67 -21.16
N ASP A 792 12.35 1.52 -20.23
CA ASP A 792 10.94 1.74 -19.90
C ASP A 792 10.56 3.23 -19.89
N ALA A 793 9.26 3.51 -19.87
CA ALA A 793 8.74 4.88 -19.88
C ALA A 793 9.12 5.70 -18.62
N LEU A 794 9.46 5.03 -17.51
CA LEU A 794 9.90 5.67 -16.26
C LEU A 794 11.33 6.23 -16.40
N THR A 795 12.17 5.58 -17.19
CA THR A 795 13.60 5.89 -17.34
C THR A 795 13.93 6.76 -18.56
N ASP A 796 13.04 6.85 -19.55
CA ASP A 796 13.24 7.60 -20.79
C ASP A 796 13.54 9.11 -20.58
N ASN A 797 12.96 9.72 -19.55
CA ASN A 797 13.22 11.12 -19.19
C ASN A 797 14.71 11.38 -18.85
N GLY A 798 15.47 10.36 -18.46
CA GLY A 798 16.85 10.43 -17.97
C GLY A 798 17.03 11.42 -16.82
N ALA A 799 16.03 11.54 -15.96
CA ALA A 799 15.96 12.49 -14.85
C ALA A 799 15.78 11.70 -13.55
N LEU A 800 16.81 11.66 -12.71
CA LEU A 800 16.69 11.05 -11.38
C LEU A 800 15.94 12.03 -10.47
N PHE A 801 14.69 11.69 -10.16
CA PHE A 801 13.94 12.35 -9.10
C PHE A 801 14.53 11.88 -7.76
N LEU A 802 15.05 12.80 -6.96
CA LEU A 802 15.60 12.48 -5.64
C LEU A 802 14.44 12.33 -4.64
N SER A 803 13.82 11.17 -4.62
CA SER A 803 12.82 10.76 -3.63
C SER A 803 13.22 9.44 -2.95
N THR A 804 12.48 9.04 -1.92
CA THR A 804 12.79 7.86 -1.07
C THR A 804 12.65 6.51 -1.76
N THR A 805 11.97 6.42 -2.91
CA THR A 805 11.49 5.16 -3.50
C THR A 805 11.97 4.90 -4.93
N LYS A 806 13.25 4.53 -5.07
CA LYS A 806 13.70 3.59 -6.12
C LYS A 806 14.06 2.26 -5.44
N SER A 807 13.08 1.41 -5.18
CA SER A 807 13.33 0.05 -4.71
C SER A 807 13.68 -0.86 -5.89
N LEU A 808 14.94 -1.31 -5.95
CA LEU A 808 15.33 -2.61 -6.51
C LEU A 808 16.78 -2.89 -6.08
N LEU A 809 16.92 -3.76 -5.07
CA LEU A 809 18.17 -4.29 -4.48
C LEU A 809 18.95 -3.33 -3.54
N SER A 810 19.03 -3.73 -2.26
CA SER A 810 19.97 -3.33 -1.20
C SER A 810 20.10 -1.85 -0.77
N ASN A 811 19.72 -1.59 0.49
CA ASN A 811 20.00 -0.41 1.34
C ASN A 811 19.39 0.95 0.91
N PRO A 812 18.63 1.66 1.77
CA PRO A 812 17.81 2.80 1.35
C PRO A 812 18.45 4.20 1.51
N PHE A 813 17.83 5.17 0.82
CA PHE A 813 17.94 6.64 0.99
C PHE A 813 19.18 7.39 0.45
N ILE A 814 18.99 8.04 -0.69
CA ILE A 814 19.26 9.49 -0.80
C ILE A 814 17.96 10.17 -1.22
N SER A 815 17.38 10.96 -0.32
CA SER A 815 15.96 11.37 -0.35
C SER A 815 15.81 12.88 -0.28
N ALA A 816 15.26 13.50 -1.33
CA ALA A 816 14.89 14.93 -1.39
C ALA A 816 15.99 15.92 -0.96
N PHE A 817 17.25 15.48 -1.06
CA PHE A 817 18.44 16.16 -0.57
C PHE A 817 19.43 16.29 -1.72
N ASN A 818 19.81 17.51 -2.07
CA ASN A 818 20.64 17.77 -3.26
C ASN A 818 22.15 17.61 -3.02
N GLY A 819 22.58 17.42 -1.76
CA GLY A 819 23.97 17.44 -1.32
C GLY A 819 24.26 18.49 -0.24
N THR A 820 23.41 19.51 -0.10
CA THR A 820 23.54 20.56 0.95
C THR A 820 22.24 20.83 1.70
N ASN A 821 21.08 20.75 1.05
CA ASN A 821 19.78 21.02 1.67
C ASN A 821 18.71 19.99 1.29
N PHE A 822 17.73 19.84 2.19
CA PHE A 822 16.45 19.21 1.92
C PHE A 822 15.51 20.18 1.21
N ILE A 823 14.67 19.66 0.33
CA ILE A 823 13.72 20.50 -0.43
C ILE A 823 12.54 21.02 0.41
N GLY A 824 12.23 20.35 1.53
CA GLY A 824 11.14 20.71 2.45
C GLY A 824 11.08 19.81 3.68
N GLU A 825 10.12 20.10 4.57
CA GLU A 825 9.78 19.22 5.71
C GLU A 825 9.16 17.92 5.20
N ILE A 826 9.54 16.76 5.74
CA ILE A 826 8.92 15.48 5.39
C ILE A 826 7.64 15.27 6.20
N THR A 827 6.59 14.76 5.55
CA THR A 827 5.37 14.32 6.23
C THR A 827 5.49 12.86 6.67
N SER A 828 4.43 12.30 7.26
CA SER A 828 4.38 10.88 7.61
C SER A 828 4.60 9.95 6.40
N SER A 829 4.13 10.35 5.21
CA SER A 829 4.37 9.58 3.97
C SER A 829 5.73 9.90 3.36
N THR A 830 6.52 8.86 3.12
CA THR A 830 7.94 8.93 2.73
C THR A 830 8.21 9.66 1.41
N TRP A 831 7.20 9.82 0.54
CA TRP A 831 7.31 10.51 -0.75
C TRP A 831 6.91 12.00 -0.71
N LEU A 832 6.22 12.45 0.34
CA LEU A 832 5.52 13.75 0.36
C LEU A 832 6.24 14.75 1.28
N TYR A 833 6.73 15.83 0.66
CA TYR A 833 7.46 16.92 1.29
C TYR A 833 6.66 18.23 1.21
N ILE A 834 6.63 18.99 2.30
CA ILE A 834 5.97 20.28 2.38
C ILE A 834 6.85 21.33 1.67
N VAL A 835 6.50 21.69 0.43
CA VAL A 835 7.25 22.65 -0.39
C VAL A 835 6.29 23.68 -1.05
N PRO A 836 5.81 24.68 -0.29
CA PRO A 836 4.74 25.58 -0.73
C PRO A 836 5.07 26.38 -2.00
N GLU A 837 6.30 26.91 -2.13
CA GLU A 837 6.72 27.63 -3.35
C GLU A 837 6.77 26.74 -4.61
N GLY A 838 6.65 25.42 -4.46
CA GLY A 838 6.43 24.50 -5.57
C GLY A 838 5.14 24.76 -6.32
N ILE A 839 4.02 25.02 -5.62
CA ILE A 839 2.74 25.31 -6.28
C ILE A 839 2.79 26.67 -6.99
N ARG A 840 3.40 27.68 -6.36
CA ARG A 840 3.58 29.01 -6.97
C ARG A 840 4.44 28.96 -8.23
N SER A 841 5.52 28.18 -8.18
CA SER A 841 6.41 27.98 -9.33
C SER A 841 5.71 27.24 -10.48
N LEU A 842 4.91 26.21 -10.15
CA LEU A 842 4.11 25.46 -11.11
C LEU A 842 3.04 26.34 -11.79
N MET A 843 2.30 27.15 -11.03
CA MET A 843 1.30 28.08 -11.58
C MET A 843 1.95 29.13 -12.50
N ASN A 844 3.06 29.74 -12.08
CA ASN A 844 3.78 30.70 -12.91
C ASN A 844 4.35 30.07 -14.19
N TYR A 845 4.87 28.84 -14.11
CA TYR A 845 5.31 28.09 -15.28
C TYR A 845 4.16 27.77 -16.24
N ILE A 846 2.98 27.42 -15.71
CA ILE A 846 1.80 27.18 -16.56
C ILE A 846 1.39 28.47 -17.26
N LYS A 847 1.30 29.59 -16.54
CA LYS A 847 1.02 30.91 -17.13
C LYS A 847 2.01 31.30 -18.23
N GLN A 848 3.31 31.12 -17.99
CA GLN A 848 4.38 31.53 -18.90
C GLN A 848 4.50 30.64 -20.14
N LYS A 849 4.32 29.32 -20.01
CA LYS A 849 4.41 28.38 -21.14
C LYS A 849 3.08 28.29 -21.90
N TYR A 850 1.96 28.24 -21.19
CA TYR A 850 0.64 27.85 -21.71
C TYR A 850 -0.44 28.95 -21.50
N GLY A 851 -0.25 30.15 -22.05
CA GLY A 851 -1.34 31.11 -22.34
C GLY A 851 -2.16 31.67 -21.17
N ASN A 852 -1.74 31.46 -19.91
CA ASN A 852 -2.54 31.77 -18.71
C ASN A 852 -3.96 31.15 -18.70
N ILE A 853 -4.10 29.94 -19.26
CA ILE A 853 -5.31 29.10 -19.20
C ILE A 853 -5.95 29.07 -17.80
N PRO A 854 -7.28 28.92 -17.68
CA PRO A 854 -7.94 28.75 -16.39
C PRO A 854 -7.46 27.48 -15.67
N ILE A 855 -7.05 27.60 -14.40
CA ILE A 855 -6.54 26.50 -13.59
C ILE A 855 -7.45 26.24 -12.39
N ILE A 856 -7.74 24.98 -12.08
CA ILE A 856 -8.31 24.56 -10.79
C ILE A 856 -7.28 23.70 -10.06
N ILE A 857 -7.02 23.95 -8.78
CA ILE A 857 -6.23 23.02 -7.96
C ILE A 857 -7.18 21.92 -7.49
N THR A 858 -7.22 20.81 -8.22
CA THR A 858 -8.25 19.77 -8.09
C THR A 858 -7.94 18.74 -7.00
N GLU A 859 -6.67 18.58 -6.62
CA GLU A 859 -6.22 17.91 -5.39
C GLU A 859 -4.99 18.63 -4.82
N ASN A 860 -5.03 18.97 -3.53
CA ASN A 860 -3.87 19.33 -2.73
C ASN A 860 -4.08 18.89 -1.28
N GLY A 861 -3.05 18.31 -0.64
CA GLY A 861 -3.14 17.78 0.73
C GLY A 861 -1.95 16.92 1.15
N MET A 862 -2.07 16.26 2.30
CA MET A 862 -1.05 15.32 2.79
C MET A 862 -1.66 14.02 3.35
N SER A 863 -0.81 13.06 3.69
CA SER A 863 -1.21 11.77 4.25
C SER A 863 -0.50 11.50 5.58
N ASP A 864 -1.26 11.04 6.56
CA ASP A 864 -0.76 10.50 7.82
C ASP A 864 -0.64 8.98 7.67
N VAL A 865 0.55 8.41 7.88
CA VAL A 865 0.73 6.95 7.91
C VAL A 865 0.12 6.43 9.20
N SER A 866 -0.74 5.43 9.07
CA SER A 866 -1.61 4.94 10.13
C SER A 866 -1.71 3.43 10.07
N THR A 867 -2.01 2.79 11.19
CA THR A 867 -2.51 1.43 11.12
C THR A 867 -3.99 1.43 10.69
N PRO A 868 -4.40 0.47 9.84
CA PRO A 868 -5.81 0.31 9.51
C PRO A 868 -6.54 -0.22 10.74
N PHE A 869 -7.85 0.00 10.82
CA PHE A 869 -8.70 -0.49 11.92
C PHE A 869 -8.30 -0.05 13.34
N ILE A 870 -7.72 1.15 13.49
CA ILE A 870 -7.67 1.85 14.79
C ILE A 870 -9.09 2.30 15.17
N SER A 871 -9.47 2.09 16.43
CA SER A 871 -10.66 2.69 17.04
C SER A 871 -10.38 4.10 17.57
N ILE A 872 -11.38 4.98 17.51
CA ILE A 872 -11.39 6.38 17.98
C ILE A 872 -10.81 6.54 19.39
N LYS A 873 -11.00 5.56 20.28
CA LYS A 873 -10.44 5.50 21.64
C LYS A 873 -8.90 5.63 21.69
N TYR A 874 -8.21 5.30 20.60
CA TYR A 874 -6.76 5.38 20.46
C TYR A 874 -6.30 6.36 19.36
N ALA A 875 -7.25 6.98 18.63
CA ALA A 875 -6.97 7.81 17.46
C ALA A 875 -6.46 9.24 17.76
N TYR A 876 -6.20 9.61 19.01
CA TYR A 876 -5.82 10.97 19.43
C TYR A 876 -4.64 11.57 18.62
N ALA A 877 -3.70 10.73 18.18
CA ALA A 877 -2.60 11.15 17.31
C ALA A 877 -3.09 11.71 15.97
N TYR A 878 -4.06 11.03 15.35
CA TYR A 878 -4.62 11.34 14.01
C TYR A 878 -5.69 12.43 14.05
N LEU A 879 -6.39 12.60 15.18
CA LEU A 879 -7.26 13.75 15.41
C LEU A 879 -6.47 15.06 15.61
N ASN A 880 -5.22 14.97 16.06
CA ASN A 880 -4.34 16.10 16.37
C ASN A 880 -3.36 16.42 15.21
N ASP A 881 -3.90 16.49 13.98
CA ASP A 881 -3.18 16.61 12.70
C ASP A 881 -2.62 18.02 12.40
N VAL A 882 -1.90 18.61 13.35
CA VAL A 882 -1.34 19.97 13.25
C VAL A 882 -0.38 20.14 12.06
N GLN A 883 0.26 19.07 11.57
CA GLN A 883 1.09 19.13 10.36
C GLN A 883 0.24 19.38 9.09
N ARG A 884 -0.98 18.81 9.02
CA ARG A 884 -1.94 19.04 7.94
C ARG A 884 -2.41 20.49 7.89
N ILE A 885 -2.66 21.10 9.06
CA ILE A 885 -2.98 22.55 9.15
C ILE A 885 -1.83 23.37 8.55
N ARG A 886 -0.58 23.12 8.94
CA ARG A 886 0.60 23.82 8.40
C ARG A 886 0.77 23.63 6.90
N TYR A 887 0.50 22.41 6.40
CA TYR A 887 0.51 22.11 4.98
C TYR A 887 -0.47 23.02 4.23
N HIS A 888 -1.78 22.96 4.55
CA HIS A 888 -2.78 23.74 3.84
C HIS A 888 -2.58 25.26 4.01
N SER A 889 -2.26 25.74 5.22
CA SER A 889 -2.06 27.19 5.44
C SER A 889 -0.91 27.77 4.63
N SER A 890 0.16 27.00 4.42
CA SER A 890 1.31 27.42 3.63
C SER A 890 1.08 27.26 2.12
N TYR A 891 0.52 26.13 1.65
CA TYR A 891 0.18 25.95 0.24
C TYR A 891 -0.87 26.95 -0.26
N LEU A 892 -1.89 27.28 0.54
CA LEU A 892 -2.88 28.31 0.20
C LEU A 892 -2.24 29.71 0.13
N SER A 893 -1.25 30.00 0.98
CA SER A 893 -0.49 31.27 0.95
C SER A 893 0.34 31.41 -0.33
N SER A 894 1.08 30.36 -0.73
CA SER A 894 1.85 30.35 -1.98
C SER A 894 0.95 30.31 -3.23
N LEU A 895 -0.23 29.71 -3.15
CA LEU A 895 -1.24 29.77 -4.22
C LEU A 895 -1.82 31.19 -4.37
N LEU A 896 -2.18 31.86 -3.26
CA LEU A 896 -2.59 33.27 -3.26
C LEU A 896 -1.49 34.19 -3.82
N ALA A 897 -0.22 33.91 -3.52
CA ALA A 897 0.90 34.61 -4.14
C ALA A 897 0.92 34.40 -5.67
N SER A 898 0.65 33.18 -6.17
CA SER A 898 0.56 32.94 -7.61
C SER A 898 -0.61 33.68 -8.30
N ILE A 899 -1.75 33.84 -7.61
CA ILE A 899 -2.88 34.65 -8.10
C ILE A 899 -2.46 36.13 -8.18
N LYS A 900 -1.72 36.63 -7.19
CA LYS A 900 -1.13 37.99 -7.22
C LYS A 900 -0.05 38.16 -8.28
N ASP A 901 0.63 37.08 -8.69
CA ASP A 901 1.52 37.09 -9.86
C ASP A 901 0.73 37.14 -11.19
N GLY A 902 -0.61 37.08 -11.18
CA GLY A 902 -1.48 37.06 -12.36
C GLY A 902 -1.81 35.67 -12.91
N CYS A 903 -1.63 34.59 -12.12
CA CYS A 903 -2.01 33.24 -12.54
C CYS A 903 -3.52 33.02 -12.42
N ASN A 904 -4.15 32.51 -13.48
CA ASN A 904 -5.60 32.38 -13.66
C ASN A 904 -6.24 31.21 -12.87
N VAL A 905 -6.01 31.14 -11.55
CA VAL A 905 -6.56 30.10 -10.67
C VAL A 905 -8.01 30.41 -10.32
N LYS A 906 -8.92 29.45 -10.54
CA LYS A 906 -10.37 29.57 -10.30
C LYS A 906 -10.87 28.83 -9.06
N GLY A 907 -10.13 27.85 -8.53
CA GLY A 907 -10.59 27.08 -7.37
C GLY A 907 -9.52 26.22 -6.71
N TYR A 908 -9.84 25.73 -5.51
CA TYR A 908 -9.00 24.86 -4.70
C TYR A 908 -9.82 23.76 -4.02
N PHE A 909 -9.40 22.51 -4.19
CA PHE A 909 -10.00 21.32 -3.61
C PHE A 909 -9.02 20.58 -2.70
N THR A 910 -9.45 20.40 -1.45
CA THR A 910 -8.68 19.65 -0.45
C THR A 910 -8.76 18.15 -0.71
N TRP A 911 -7.61 17.49 -0.77
CA TRP A 911 -7.48 16.04 -0.70
C TRP A 911 -7.21 15.61 0.75
N SER A 912 -8.16 14.97 1.44
CA SER A 912 -9.54 14.60 1.08
C SER A 912 -10.53 15.04 2.17
N LEU A 913 -11.85 14.96 1.93
CA LEU A 913 -12.84 15.20 2.99
C LEU A 913 -12.67 14.17 4.13
N LEU A 914 -12.61 12.90 3.76
CA LEU A 914 -12.58 11.74 4.64
C LEU A 914 -11.24 11.00 4.50
N ASP A 915 -10.82 10.28 5.55
CA ASP A 915 -9.89 9.16 5.36
C ASP A 915 -10.58 8.12 4.45
N CYS A 916 -9.86 7.57 3.48
CA CYS A 916 -10.41 6.68 2.45
C CYS A 916 -9.36 5.65 2.00
N TRP A 917 -9.71 4.78 1.04
CA TRP A 917 -8.82 3.70 0.59
C TRP A 917 -7.71 4.21 -0.34
N GLY A 918 -6.47 4.17 0.12
CA GLY A 918 -5.31 4.83 -0.48
C GLY A 918 -4.52 4.00 -1.50
N TRP A 919 -5.18 3.43 -2.52
CA TRP A 919 -4.54 2.65 -3.60
C TRP A 919 -3.62 1.54 -3.04
N GLU A 920 -2.33 1.50 -3.41
CA GLU A 920 -1.39 0.49 -2.91
C GLU A 920 -1.21 0.52 -1.38
N THR A 921 -1.53 1.63 -0.71
CA THR A 921 -1.43 1.77 0.75
C THR A 921 -2.67 1.32 1.53
N GLY A 922 -3.78 1.02 0.83
CA GLY A 922 -5.04 0.61 1.46
C GLY A 922 -5.55 1.62 2.49
N TYR A 923 -6.13 1.14 3.60
CA TYR A 923 -6.62 1.99 4.69
C TYR A 923 -5.49 2.51 5.62
N SER A 924 -4.23 2.19 5.32
CA SER A 924 -3.05 2.59 6.11
C SER A 924 -2.50 4.00 5.81
N SER A 925 -3.12 4.71 4.86
CA SER A 925 -2.82 6.12 4.55
C SER A 925 -4.05 6.99 4.81
N ARG A 926 -3.92 7.98 5.69
CA ARG A 926 -5.03 8.83 6.15
C ARG A 926 -4.93 10.24 5.57
N THR A 927 -5.75 10.55 4.57
CA THR A 927 -5.74 11.82 3.83
C THR A 927 -6.88 12.79 4.23
N GLY A 928 -7.81 12.37 5.09
CA GLY A 928 -9.01 13.16 5.39
C GLY A 928 -8.79 14.38 6.27
N LEU A 929 -9.70 15.35 6.15
CA LEU A 929 -10.01 16.34 7.21
C LEU A 929 -10.83 15.70 8.35
N TYR A 930 -11.64 14.70 8.02
CA TYR A 930 -12.33 13.83 8.98
C TYR A 930 -11.62 12.48 9.07
N TYR A 931 -11.48 12.01 10.30
CA TYR A 931 -11.05 10.66 10.64
C TYR A 931 -12.22 9.69 10.46
N VAL A 932 -12.01 8.61 9.73
CA VAL A 932 -12.98 7.50 9.62
C VAL A 932 -12.54 6.37 10.53
N ASP A 933 -13.41 5.99 11.46
CA ASP A 933 -13.21 4.83 12.34
C ASP A 933 -13.72 3.57 11.63
N TYR A 934 -12.79 2.79 11.10
CA TYR A 934 -13.08 1.52 10.41
C TYR A 934 -13.50 0.38 11.36
N THR A 935 -13.66 0.65 12.66
CA THR A 935 -14.16 -0.28 13.69
C THR A 935 -15.49 0.16 14.31
N ASP A 936 -15.78 1.46 14.37
CA ASP A 936 -17.03 2.06 14.86
C ASP A 936 -17.96 2.41 13.69
N ASN A 937 -18.39 1.38 12.93
CA ASN A 937 -19.36 1.50 11.83
C ASN A 937 -19.05 2.65 10.84
N LEU A 938 -17.78 2.80 10.43
CA LEU A 938 -17.31 3.82 9.47
C LEU A 938 -17.60 5.27 9.88
N LYS A 939 -17.78 5.53 11.17
CA LYS A 939 -18.23 6.83 11.69
C LYS A 939 -17.17 7.91 11.52
N ARG A 940 -17.61 9.10 11.10
CA ARG A 940 -16.76 10.25 10.81
C ARG A 940 -16.53 11.11 12.06
N TYR A 941 -15.28 11.48 12.31
CA TYR A 941 -14.86 12.32 13.45
C TYR A 941 -13.98 13.49 12.96
N PRO A 942 -14.29 14.76 13.28
CA PRO A 942 -13.50 15.90 12.79
C PRO A 942 -12.10 15.92 13.41
N LYS A 943 -11.07 15.99 12.57
CA LYS A 943 -9.69 16.27 13.02
C LYS A 943 -9.52 17.77 13.27
N LYS A 944 -8.39 18.20 13.84
CA LYS A 944 -8.10 19.63 14.04
C LYS A 944 -8.04 20.41 12.73
N SER A 945 -7.64 19.77 11.62
CA SER A 945 -7.71 20.36 10.28
C SER A 945 -9.13 20.71 9.82
N ALA A 946 -10.14 19.86 10.06
CA ALA A 946 -11.55 20.19 9.81
C ALA A 946 -12.00 21.40 10.63
N VAL A 947 -11.65 21.45 11.92
CA VAL A 947 -11.96 22.59 12.80
C VAL A 947 -11.25 23.87 12.34
N TRP A 948 -10.02 23.76 11.82
CA TRP A 948 -9.30 24.89 11.21
C TRP A 948 -9.99 25.37 9.93
N TYR A 949 -10.34 24.47 9.00
CA TYR A 949 -11.06 24.81 7.76
C TYR A 949 -12.41 25.49 8.03
N LYS A 950 -13.19 24.98 8.98
CA LYS A 950 -14.48 25.56 9.41
C LYS A 950 -14.37 27.02 9.91
N ASN A 951 -13.21 27.39 10.44
CA ASN A 951 -12.90 28.76 10.87
C ASN A 951 -12.29 29.61 9.74
N PHE A 952 -11.43 29.02 8.90
CA PHE A 952 -10.84 29.68 7.72
C PHE A 952 -11.89 30.04 6.66
N LEU A 953 -12.91 29.20 6.46
CA LEU A 953 -14.03 29.43 5.55
C LEU A 953 -15.20 30.19 6.21
N LYS A 954 -14.98 30.82 7.37
CA LYS A 954 -15.97 31.72 7.97
C LYS A 954 -15.91 33.08 7.24
N PRO A 955 -17.03 33.63 6.74
CA PRO A 955 -17.05 34.98 6.19
C PRO A 955 -16.53 36.00 7.20
N THR A 956 -15.61 36.85 6.75
CA THR A 956 -15.23 38.10 7.41
C THR A 956 -16.06 39.23 6.82
N ASN A 957 -16.68 40.03 7.69
CA ASN A 957 -17.23 41.34 7.31
C ASN A 957 -16.12 42.32 6.90
#